data_AF-A0AAN6C2S4-F1
#
_entry.id   AF-A0AAN6C2S4-F1
#
_cell.length_a   1.000
_cell.length_b   1.000
_cell.length_c   1.000
_cell.angle_alpha   90.00
_cell.angle_beta   90.00
_cell.angle_gamma   90.00
#
_symmetry.space_group_name_H-M   'P 1'
#
loop_
_entity.id
_entity.type
_entity.pdbx_description
1 polymer ?
#
loop_
_entity_poly.entity_id
_entity_poly.type
_entity_poly.pdbx_seq_one_letter_code
_entity_poly.pdbx_strand_id
1 'polypeptide(L)'
;MFSTRFPKQCKVDVKRLGKIEGSIWDKKGTIFKGFTSWKSIGPFAAAADLIILYSDGAAKVWKNTNNGKAFTALDANWATGLAPRANVHFEDIDGDGYADYVIVYSGGSVKWARNTHNNGRDSSKKNWESAATIAPGPAGIPADSARLRDVDGDGKADYLIVYDGGAVKALRNTIGDGNSRNWDDLGTIAPGVSGVTSEMVRFADMDGDGLSDFLAVADDGSIRMWKNLGIVGTKGSSMRFADLNGDGKDDIVSVDAKGRSRSWVNKGLSFEPIGEIAPGLNEDLSSARIEFADVNGDGYDDYIVIYGGGAVKAYLNTKNILTDGARNWQNAITISPGVGEPGSKVRFADLNGDGYDEDDKEEKETCRSASKTYYDKEMPEGYYMNWNYIDSQSVSIQGWQYITIVNLTPHTFKYDSEGSHHYQMTNWDFGDIPPGKSRQNAVEYSATAANKVDSKGEAYYSIEGTKDKFVVEVTNHDLDTYPKRIIFNLRGMGASWREYNCPKPETPVTLVITGSPAYEDGYITSLVHGGAGWMHNIKNVIRDRTLDQIVMPGSHDSGMSTITGALLAFGGTWQNAQTQNLNINSQLWAGARWFVLRIATIHKPSGSYEFYALHVNEETNNSPVGASGEKFSDIIDEINDFTSQFPGEVIILQFRYLLGLRESPIIGPIYWDDDLKDEFFDKLKEIKNRCGDLEHERRFHDYKLRTLTNMNSGKGCVLIFLDTQHMDQKIEEEDQIWEKEGIYRKNAMSIRDSWPNLLDTKAIAEYTIEKWKENTDSGMHIAQWLTTLPIIVKYSIMQIAILPTNPA
;
A
#
# COMPACT_ATOMS: atom_id res chain seq x y z
N MET A 1 -13.02 -6.19 12.75
CA MET A 1 -11.70 -5.57 12.99
C MET A 1 -11.15 -5.04 11.68
N PHE A 2 -10.77 -3.76 11.63
CA PHE A 2 -10.24 -3.14 10.42
C PHE A 2 -8.97 -2.40 10.76
N SER A 3 -7.93 -2.69 9.98
CA SER A 3 -6.80 -1.79 9.85
C SER A 3 -6.80 -1.21 8.45
N THR A 4 -6.44 0.05 8.38
CA THR A 4 -6.39 0.92 7.21
C THR A 4 -4.92 1.25 6.89
N ARG A 5 -4.57 1.15 5.59
CA ARG A 5 -3.24 1.52 5.09
C ARG A 5 -3.18 3.05 5.13
N PHE A 6 -2.86 3.62 6.30
CA PHE A 6 -2.59 5.05 6.41
C PHE A 6 -1.09 5.29 6.21
N PRO A 7 -0.68 6.24 5.37
CA PRO A 7 0.52 7.03 5.66
C PRO A 7 0.32 7.69 7.04
N LYS A 8 1.40 8.01 7.78
CA LYS A 8 1.36 8.51 9.18
C LYS A 8 0.11 9.36 9.45
N GLN A 9 -0.68 8.98 10.47
CA GLN A 9 -1.85 9.76 10.88
C GLN A 9 -1.44 11.22 11.06
N CYS A 10 -2.05 12.08 10.26
CA CYS A 10 -1.89 13.51 10.40
C CYS A 10 -2.51 13.88 11.73
N LYS A 11 -1.68 14.19 12.73
CA LYS A 11 -2.15 14.70 14.02
C LYS A 11 -3.14 15.82 13.75
N VAL A 12 -4.41 15.61 14.12
CA VAL A 12 -5.36 16.70 14.24
C VAL A 12 -4.94 17.49 15.46
N ASP A 13 -4.24 18.58 15.23
CA ASP A 13 -4.06 19.60 16.25
C ASP A 13 -5.44 20.23 16.49
N VAL A 14 -6.08 19.92 17.62
CA VAL A 14 -7.40 20.44 18.01
C VAL A 14 -7.26 21.90 18.46
N LYS A 15 -6.68 22.75 17.61
CA LYS A 15 -6.55 24.20 17.82
C LYS A 15 -6.50 24.96 16.50
N ARG A 16 -7.67 25.20 15.89
CA ARG A 16 -8.06 26.47 15.21
C ARG A 16 -9.28 26.25 14.31
N LEU A 17 -10.46 26.54 14.85
CA LEU A 17 -11.59 26.97 14.04
C LEU A 17 -11.40 28.46 13.74
N GLY A 18 -10.82 28.76 12.57
CA GLY A 18 -10.71 30.11 12.03
C GLY A 18 -11.59 30.24 10.80
N LYS A 19 -12.49 31.24 10.84
CA LYS A 19 -13.37 31.75 9.77
C LYS A 19 -12.94 31.43 8.33
N ILE A 20 -13.88 30.93 7.53
CA ILE A 20 -13.84 31.01 6.07
C ILE A 20 -14.78 32.14 5.64
N GLU A 21 -14.20 33.23 5.13
CA GLU A 21 -14.88 34.26 4.33
C GLU A 21 -14.81 33.84 2.85
N GLY A 22 -15.92 33.97 2.12
CA GLY A 22 -16.12 33.35 0.81
C GLY A 22 -15.81 34.21 -0.42
N SER A 23 -16.06 33.65 -1.62
CA SER A 23 -16.74 34.27 -2.77
C SER A 23 -16.76 33.32 -3.99
N ILE A 24 -17.67 33.60 -4.94
CA ILE A 24 -18.36 32.70 -5.89
C ILE A 24 -18.11 33.15 -7.36
N TRP A 25 -18.39 32.25 -8.33
CA TRP A 25 -18.82 32.42 -9.76
C TRP A 25 -17.71 32.30 -10.86
N ASP A 26 -17.90 31.80 -12.10
CA ASP A 26 -19.07 31.34 -12.87
C ASP A 26 -18.73 30.45 -14.13
N LYS A 27 -19.79 29.93 -14.77
CA LYS A 27 -20.06 28.91 -15.82
C LYS A 27 -19.53 29.01 -17.29
N LYS A 28 -19.73 27.86 -17.99
CA LYS A 28 -20.20 27.55 -19.40
C LYS A 28 -19.13 26.90 -20.30
N GLY A 29 -19.28 25.79 -21.03
CA GLY A 29 -20.36 24.84 -21.34
C GLY A 29 -20.50 24.64 -22.86
N THR A 30 -20.22 23.46 -23.46
CA THR A 30 -20.87 22.95 -24.71
C THR A 30 -20.57 21.47 -24.99
N ILE A 31 -21.57 20.76 -25.53
CA ILE A 31 -21.62 19.37 -26.02
C ILE A 31 -21.08 19.31 -27.48
N PHE A 32 -20.47 18.22 -27.96
CA PHE A 32 -20.84 17.51 -29.22
C PHE A 32 -19.99 16.27 -29.59
N LYS A 33 -20.69 15.38 -30.31
CA LYS A 33 -20.36 14.07 -30.89
C LYS A 33 -19.30 14.09 -32.00
N GLY A 34 -18.72 12.92 -32.23
CA GLY A 34 -18.37 12.42 -33.57
C GLY A 34 -16.92 12.66 -33.99
N PHE A 35 -16.10 11.61 -33.89
CA PHE A 35 -14.77 11.57 -34.48
C PHE A 35 -14.83 11.77 -35.99
N THR A 36 -14.10 12.76 -36.50
CA THR A 36 -13.49 12.75 -37.83
C THR A 36 -12.34 13.77 -37.87
N SER A 37 -11.24 13.32 -38.47
CA SER A 37 -10.00 14.05 -38.81
C SER A 37 -8.96 14.28 -37.70
N TRP A 38 -7.75 13.84 -38.04
CA TRP A 38 -6.50 13.93 -37.32
C TRP A 38 -6.15 15.37 -36.96
N LYS A 39 -5.69 15.59 -35.73
CA LYS A 39 -5.06 16.84 -35.30
C LYS A 39 -3.67 16.49 -34.78
N SER A 40 -2.66 17.03 -35.45
CA SER A 40 -1.26 16.98 -35.05
C SER A 40 -1.11 17.56 -33.63
N ILE A 41 -0.32 16.88 -32.80
CA ILE A 41 0.03 17.26 -31.44
C ILE A 41 1.40 17.96 -31.51
N GLY A 42 1.47 19.20 -31.01
CA GLY A 42 2.71 19.83 -30.52
C GLY A 42 3.72 20.36 -31.56
N PRO A 43 4.56 21.35 -31.22
CA PRO A 43 5.13 22.27 -32.21
C PRO A 43 6.63 22.04 -32.45
N PHE A 44 7.00 21.45 -33.59
CA PHE A 44 8.32 21.66 -34.24
C PHE A 44 8.20 21.42 -35.75
N ALA A 45 7.33 22.16 -36.44
CA ALA A 45 7.28 22.11 -37.91
C ALA A 45 8.19 23.21 -38.48
N ALA A 46 9.49 22.94 -38.58
CA ALA A 46 10.25 23.53 -39.68
C ALA A 46 9.62 22.98 -40.98
N ALA A 47 9.08 23.84 -41.82
CA ALA A 47 8.46 23.39 -43.07
C ALA A 47 9.58 22.89 -44.00
N ALA A 48 9.60 21.59 -44.31
CA ALA A 48 10.63 21.00 -45.16
C ALA A 48 10.71 21.72 -46.51
N ASP A 49 11.95 21.97 -46.95
CA ASP A 49 12.27 22.56 -48.25
C ASP A 49 12.30 21.47 -49.35
N LEU A 50 12.17 21.88 -50.61
CA LEU A 50 12.15 20.96 -51.74
C LEU A 50 13.54 20.86 -52.37
N ILE A 51 14.05 19.64 -52.51
CA ILE A 51 15.28 19.33 -53.24
C ILE A 51 14.93 18.51 -54.48
N ILE A 52 15.44 18.91 -55.65
CA ILE A 52 15.40 18.11 -56.88
C ILE A 52 16.81 17.63 -57.19
N LEU A 53 16.99 16.31 -57.17
CA LEU A 53 18.27 15.62 -57.39
C LEU A 53 18.30 15.00 -58.80
N TYR A 54 19.28 15.40 -59.60
CA TYR A 54 19.50 14.95 -60.97
C TYR A 54 20.31 13.66 -61.03
N SER A 55 20.36 13.00 -62.20
CA SER A 55 20.98 11.68 -62.37
C SER A 55 22.47 11.62 -62.01
N ASP A 56 23.18 12.74 -62.19
CA ASP A 56 24.59 12.93 -61.85
C ASP A 56 24.81 13.38 -60.39
N GLY A 57 23.74 13.43 -59.59
CA GLY A 57 23.75 13.89 -58.21
C GLY A 57 23.76 15.41 -58.06
N ALA A 58 23.68 16.19 -59.14
CA ALA A 58 23.50 17.63 -59.02
C ALA A 58 22.15 17.90 -58.34
N ALA A 59 22.06 18.94 -57.53
CA ALA A 59 20.84 19.24 -56.78
C ALA A 59 20.48 20.71 -56.90
N LYS A 60 19.18 20.97 -56.95
CA LYS A 60 18.57 22.31 -56.84
C LYS A 60 17.66 22.32 -55.64
N VAL A 61 17.56 23.48 -54.99
CA VAL A 61 16.76 23.62 -53.78
C VAL A 61 15.79 24.80 -53.88
N TRP A 62 14.59 24.60 -53.34
CA TRP A 62 13.54 25.60 -53.22
C TRP A 62 13.11 25.70 -51.77
N LYS A 63 13.05 26.94 -51.28
CA LYS A 63 12.55 27.24 -49.94
C LYS A 63 11.04 27.15 -49.89
N ASN A 64 10.53 26.46 -48.89
CA ASN A 64 9.12 26.46 -48.54
C ASN A 64 8.74 27.83 -47.95
N THR A 65 7.83 28.54 -48.61
CA THR A 65 7.44 29.91 -48.23
C THR A 65 5.99 30.03 -47.79
N ASN A 66 5.23 28.91 -47.79
CA ASN A 66 3.81 28.91 -47.43
C ASN A 66 3.36 27.55 -46.89
N ASN A 67 4.05 27.00 -45.89
CA ASN A 67 3.70 25.73 -45.21
C ASN A 67 3.33 24.59 -46.19
N GLY A 68 4.17 24.40 -47.21
CA GLY A 68 4.02 23.36 -48.24
C GLY A 68 3.12 23.73 -49.42
N LYS A 69 2.48 24.92 -49.39
CA LYS A 69 1.62 25.40 -50.49
C LYS A 69 2.35 26.23 -51.55
N ALA A 70 3.56 26.70 -51.25
CA ALA A 70 4.38 27.46 -52.20
C ALA A 70 5.87 27.23 -51.92
N PHE A 71 6.65 27.14 -52.99
CA PHE A 71 8.10 26.95 -52.96
C PHE A 71 8.78 27.98 -53.86
N THR A 72 9.80 28.65 -53.34
CA THR A 72 10.56 29.67 -54.07
C THR A 72 11.96 29.15 -54.33
N ALA A 73 12.41 29.19 -55.59
CA ALA A 73 13.74 28.74 -55.97
C ALA A 73 14.80 29.52 -55.17
N LEU A 74 15.71 28.79 -54.51
CA LEU A 74 16.74 29.38 -53.67
C LEU A 74 18.05 29.49 -54.45
N ASP A 75 18.50 28.40 -55.06
CA ASP A 75 19.68 28.37 -55.92
C ASP A 75 19.55 27.26 -56.98
N ALA A 76 19.78 27.64 -58.24
CA ALA A 76 19.73 26.73 -59.39
C ALA A 76 21.01 25.90 -59.56
N ASN A 77 22.10 26.21 -58.85
CA ASN A 77 23.35 25.47 -58.86
C ASN A 77 23.75 25.05 -57.44
N TRP A 78 22.76 24.68 -56.63
CA TRP A 78 22.95 24.43 -55.20
C TRP A 78 24.00 23.34 -54.95
N ALA A 79 23.96 22.20 -55.66
CA ALA A 79 25.01 21.18 -55.66
C ALA A 79 25.37 20.72 -57.09
N THR A 80 26.66 20.47 -57.35
CA THR A 80 27.22 20.27 -58.70
C THR A 80 27.33 18.82 -59.16
N GLY A 81 26.86 17.85 -58.38
CA GLY A 81 26.84 16.42 -58.74
C GLY A 81 28.19 15.71 -58.57
N LEU A 82 28.43 15.21 -57.36
CA LEU A 82 29.70 14.56 -56.99
C LEU A 82 29.67 13.03 -57.17
N ALA A 83 28.50 12.44 -57.33
CA ALA A 83 28.27 11.01 -57.52
C ALA A 83 26.88 10.76 -58.13
N PRO A 84 26.63 9.60 -58.77
CA PRO A 84 25.31 9.26 -59.28
C PRO A 84 24.22 9.39 -58.21
N ARG A 85 23.01 9.81 -58.62
CA ARG A 85 21.87 10.06 -57.74
C ARG A 85 21.61 8.98 -56.68
N ALA A 86 21.80 7.71 -57.05
CA ALA A 86 21.52 6.57 -56.19
C ALA A 86 22.40 6.50 -54.93
N ASN A 87 23.56 7.18 -54.95
CA ASN A 87 24.53 7.16 -53.86
C ASN A 87 24.45 8.43 -52.99
N VAL A 88 23.63 9.42 -53.39
CA VAL A 88 23.60 10.75 -52.78
C VAL A 88 22.45 10.83 -51.78
N HIS A 89 22.80 11.25 -50.57
CA HIS A 89 21.92 11.47 -49.43
C HIS A 89 22.12 12.88 -48.88
N PHE A 90 21.12 13.36 -48.13
CA PHE A 90 21.18 14.63 -47.42
C PHE A 90 20.87 14.37 -45.96
N GLU A 91 21.89 14.45 -45.11
CA GLU A 91 21.83 14.11 -43.69
C GLU A 91 22.69 15.12 -42.92
N ASP A 92 22.32 15.48 -41.69
CA ASP A 92 23.14 16.32 -40.82
C ASP A 92 24.23 15.46 -40.16
N ILE A 93 25.49 15.67 -40.54
CA ILE A 93 26.61 14.82 -40.09
C ILE A 93 27.44 15.51 -39.02
N ASP A 94 27.41 16.84 -38.90
CA ASP A 94 28.09 17.54 -37.80
C ASP A 94 27.16 18.11 -36.73
N GLY A 95 25.85 17.96 -36.90
CA GLY A 95 24.83 18.36 -35.94
C GLY A 95 24.62 19.88 -35.92
N ASP A 96 24.98 20.59 -36.99
CA ASP A 96 24.81 22.05 -37.06
C ASP A 96 23.41 22.49 -37.49
N GLY A 97 22.51 21.54 -37.71
CA GLY A 97 21.10 21.73 -38.08
C GLY A 97 20.88 21.91 -39.58
N TYR A 98 21.92 21.79 -40.40
CA TYR A 98 21.83 21.86 -41.86
C TYR A 98 22.24 20.53 -42.49
N ALA A 99 21.39 19.99 -43.37
CA ALA A 99 21.72 18.77 -44.08
C ALA A 99 22.98 18.94 -44.96
N ASP A 100 23.88 17.97 -44.84
CA ASP A 100 25.11 17.87 -45.60
C ASP A 100 24.93 17.05 -46.88
N TYR A 101 25.80 17.27 -47.87
CA TYR A 101 25.80 16.45 -49.08
C TYR A 101 26.61 15.18 -48.83
N VAL A 102 25.93 14.03 -48.74
CA VAL A 102 26.55 12.76 -48.34
C VAL A 102 26.54 11.76 -49.48
N ILE A 103 27.64 11.04 -49.67
CA ILE A 103 27.82 10.01 -50.70
C ILE A 103 28.16 8.70 -50.00
N VAL A 104 27.26 7.72 -50.15
CA VAL A 104 27.44 6.36 -49.63
C VAL A 104 27.80 5.43 -50.79
N TYR A 105 28.97 4.80 -50.71
CA TYR A 105 29.42 3.84 -51.72
C TYR A 105 28.99 2.43 -51.34
N SER A 106 28.86 1.55 -52.34
CA SER A 106 28.42 0.16 -52.15
C SER A 106 29.24 -0.63 -51.13
N GLY A 107 30.55 -0.37 -51.02
CA GLY A 107 31.43 -0.96 -50.00
C GLY A 107 31.36 -0.29 -48.62
N GLY A 108 30.38 0.61 -48.38
CA GLY A 108 30.18 1.34 -47.14
C GLY A 108 31.16 2.48 -46.86
N SER A 109 32.04 2.84 -47.80
CA SER A 109 32.75 4.12 -47.67
C SER A 109 31.76 5.28 -47.74
N VAL A 110 31.98 6.32 -46.94
CA VAL A 110 31.17 7.53 -46.90
C VAL A 110 32.05 8.74 -47.10
N LYS A 111 31.66 9.58 -48.06
CA LYS A 111 32.15 10.94 -48.22
C LYS A 111 31.04 11.91 -47.89
N TRP A 112 31.40 13.08 -47.39
CA TRP A 112 30.47 14.19 -47.24
C TRP A 112 31.09 15.49 -47.73
N ALA A 113 30.26 16.48 -48.03
CA ALA A 113 30.66 17.86 -48.18
C ALA A 113 29.79 18.69 -47.23
N ARG A 114 30.43 19.35 -46.26
CA ARG A 114 29.74 20.13 -45.23
C ARG A 114 28.99 21.31 -45.84
N ASN A 115 27.78 21.57 -45.35
CA ASN A 115 27.01 22.76 -45.68
C ASN A 115 27.63 24.02 -45.04
N THR A 116 27.86 25.06 -45.84
CA THR A 116 28.42 26.35 -45.36
C THR A 116 27.37 27.33 -44.86
N HIS A 117 26.10 26.92 -44.88
CA HIS A 117 24.91 27.72 -44.60
C HIS A 117 24.65 28.87 -45.58
N ASN A 118 25.47 28.99 -46.64
CA ASN A 118 25.29 30.01 -47.66
C ASN A 118 23.99 29.77 -48.42
N ASN A 119 23.75 28.55 -48.91
CA ASN A 119 22.52 28.12 -49.59
C ASN A 119 21.93 29.22 -50.50
N GLY A 120 22.73 29.76 -51.43
CA GLY A 120 22.29 30.79 -52.38
C GLY A 120 22.11 32.21 -51.83
N ARG A 121 22.40 32.48 -50.54
CA ARG A 121 22.33 33.83 -49.94
C ARG A 121 23.34 34.80 -50.56
N ASP A 122 24.52 34.30 -50.93
CA ASP A 122 25.59 35.07 -51.56
C ASP A 122 26.21 34.26 -52.71
N SER A 123 26.00 34.73 -53.94
CA SER A 123 26.52 34.08 -55.16
C SER A 123 28.05 34.03 -55.26
N SER A 124 28.77 34.82 -54.44
CA SER A 124 30.25 34.81 -54.39
C SER A 124 30.82 33.74 -53.45
N LYS A 125 29.97 33.13 -52.62
CA LYS A 125 30.35 32.08 -51.67
C LYS A 125 29.88 30.72 -52.16
N LYS A 126 30.63 29.67 -51.82
CA LYS A 126 30.24 28.29 -52.10
C LYS A 126 29.16 27.87 -51.10
N ASN A 127 28.27 26.96 -51.52
CA ASN A 127 27.29 26.34 -50.63
C ASN A 127 27.88 25.17 -49.83
N TRP A 128 28.93 24.54 -50.36
CA TRP A 128 29.56 23.34 -49.80
C TRP A 128 31.07 23.51 -49.64
N GLU A 129 31.62 22.89 -48.60
CA GLU A 129 33.06 22.65 -48.49
C GLU A 129 33.53 21.57 -49.47
N SER A 130 34.85 21.33 -49.52
CA SER A 130 35.40 20.27 -50.36
C SER A 130 35.05 18.90 -49.77
N ALA A 131 34.61 17.98 -50.62
CA ALA A 131 34.20 16.66 -50.15
C ALA A 131 35.36 15.90 -49.48
N ALA A 132 35.12 15.38 -48.29
CA ALA A 132 36.09 14.61 -47.51
C ALA A 132 35.56 13.20 -47.23
N THR A 133 36.49 12.24 -47.08
CA THR A 133 36.12 10.87 -46.66
C THR A 133 36.00 10.84 -45.15
N ILE A 134 34.81 10.50 -44.65
CA ILE A 134 34.53 10.42 -43.22
C ILE A 134 34.50 8.98 -42.72
N ALA A 135 34.16 8.03 -43.59
CA ALA A 135 34.26 6.60 -43.32
C ALA A 135 34.96 5.89 -44.49
N PRO A 136 36.05 5.15 -44.25
CA PRO A 136 36.70 4.38 -45.31
C PRO A 136 35.90 3.12 -45.71
N GLY A 137 34.87 2.76 -44.94
CA GLY A 137 34.10 1.53 -45.11
C GLY A 137 34.71 0.38 -44.28
N PRO A 138 33.94 -0.28 -43.40
CA PRO A 138 34.41 -1.46 -42.68
C PRO A 138 34.71 -2.62 -43.64
N ALA A 139 35.81 -3.35 -43.42
CA ALA A 139 36.15 -4.51 -44.26
C ALA A 139 35.14 -5.66 -44.06
N GLY A 140 34.71 -6.29 -45.16
CA GLY A 140 33.90 -7.51 -45.13
C GLY A 140 32.40 -7.32 -44.90
N ILE A 141 31.88 -6.10 -45.00
CA ILE A 141 30.44 -5.86 -44.97
C ILE A 141 29.79 -6.18 -46.33
N PRO A 142 28.49 -6.55 -46.36
CA PRO A 142 27.76 -6.75 -47.61
C PRO A 142 27.74 -5.47 -48.47
N ALA A 143 27.63 -5.63 -49.78
CA ALA A 143 27.38 -4.51 -50.68
C ALA A 143 26.05 -3.83 -50.32
N ASP A 144 26.01 -2.50 -50.41
CA ASP A 144 24.82 -1.66 -50.23
C ASP A 144 24.13 -1.82 -48.86
N SER A 145 24.88 -2.25 -47.82
CA SER A 145 24.38 -2.43 -46.45
C SER A 145 24.44 -1.18 -45.58
N ALA A 146 25.18 -0.16 -46.01
CA ALA A 146 25.41 1.05 -45.22
C ALA A 146 24.21 1.99 -45.26
N ARG A 147 23.77 2.48 -44.09
CA ARG A 147 22.75 3.51 -43.93
C ARG A 147 23.25 4.56 -42.94
N LEU A 148 22.73 5.79 -43.03
CA LEU A 148 23.07 6.88 -42.14
C LEU A 148 21.82 7.43 -41.49
N ARG A 149 21.68 7.30 -40.17
CA ARG A 149 20.48 7.73 -39.43
C ARG A 149 20.85 8.05 -37.99
N ASP A 150 20.25 9.08 -37.44
CA ASP A 150 20.36 9.37 -36.01
C ASP A 150 19.58 8.30 -35.22
N VAL A 151 20.30 7.40 -34.56
CA VAL A 151 19.71 6.33 -33.74
C VAL A 151 19.90 6.56 -32.25
N ASP A 152 20.60 7.62 -31.84
CA ASP A 152 20.85 7.91 -30.43
C ASP A 152 20.41 9.30 -29.96
N GLY A 153 19.85 10.09 -30.88
CA GLY A 153 19.15 11.34 -30.66
C GLY A 153 20.09 12.53 -30.47
N ASP A 154 21.35 12.44 -30.86
CA ASP A 154 22.32 13.53 -30.71
C ASP A 154 22.26 14.58 -31.84
N GLY A 155 21.37 14.39 -32.82
CA GLY A 155 21.17 15.26 -33.96
C GLY A 155 22.14 14.99 -35.12
N LYS A 156 23.02 14.00 -35.01
CA LYS A 156 23.96 13.60 -36.06
C LYS A 156 23.57 12.24 -36.62
N ALA A 157 23.77 12.06 -37.92
CA ALA A 157 23.51 10.75 -38.52
C ALA A 157 24.60 9.73 -38.18
N ASP A 158 24.21 8.61 -37.57
CA ASP A 158 25.08 7.48 -37.23
C ASP A 158 25.24 6.49 -38.38
N TYR A 159 26.36 5.76 -38.37
CA TYR A 159 26.67 4.76 -39.40
C TYR A 159 26.09 3.39 -39.03
N LEU A 160 25.16 2.90 -39.85
CA LEU A 160 24.50 1.62 -39.66
C LEU A 160 24.91 0.62 -40.75
N ILE A 161 25.16 -0.62 -40.34
CA ILE A 161 25.39 -1.77 -41.23
C ILE A 161 24.19 -2.70 -41.08
N VAL A 162 23.37 -2.77 -42.13
CA VAL A 162 22.19 -3.62 -42.19
C VAL A 162 22.53 -4.92 -42.91
N TYR A 163 22.51 -6.03 -42.18
CA TYR A 163 22.76 -7.36 -42.71
C TYR A 163 21.49 -8.00 -43.25
N ASP A 164 21.66 -8.97 -44.15
CA ASP A 164 20.57 -9.85 -44.54
C ASP A 164 20.09 -10.64 -43.30
N GLY A 165 18.78 -10.81 -43.15
CA GLY A 165 18.14 -11.22 -41.88
C GLY A 165 17.75 -10.07 -40.94
N GLY A 166 17.97 -8.81 -41.35
CA GLY A 166 17.53 -7.62 -40.61
C GLY A 166 18.36 -7.27 -39.38
N ALA A 167 19.53 -7.90 -39.21
CA ALA A 167 20.44 -7.54 -38.12
C ALA A 167 21.14 -6.21 -38.42
N VAL A 168 21.40 -5.41 -37.40
CA VAL A 168 21.95 -4.06 -37.54
C VAL A 168 23.09 -3.84 -36.56
N LYS A 169 24.26 -3.45 -37.09
CA LYS A 169 25.37 -2.92 -36.31
C LYS A 169 25.44 -1.41 -36.46
N ALA A 170 25.62 -0.68 -35.36
CA ALA A 170 25.70 0.78 -35.37
C ALA A 170 27.08 1.27 -34.94
N LEU A 171 27.48 2.42 -35.50
CA LEU A 171 28.63 3.18 -35.08
C LEU A 171 28.21 4.65 -34.89
N ARG A 172 28.40 5.17 -33.68
CA ARG A 172 28.09 6.55 -33.32
C ARG A 172 28.99 7.51 -34.08
N ASN A 173 28.39 8.55 -34.65
CA ASN A 173 29.14 9.66 -35.23
C ASN A 173 29.76 10.56 -34.15
N THR A 174 31.08 10.79 -34.21
CA THR A 174 31.79 11.66 -33.26
C THR A 174 32.49 12.85 -33.92
N ILE A 175 32.13 13.13 -35.18
CA ILE A 175 32.64 14.28 -35.93
C ILE A 175 32.23 15.57 -35.22
N GLY A 176 33.17 16.50 -35.06
CA GLY A 176 32.96 17.77 -34.35
C GLY A 176 33.22 17.72 -32.84
N ASP A 177 33.33 16.53 -32.22
CA ASP A 177 33.43 16.38 -30.76
C ASP A 177 34.87 16.49 -30.21
N GLY A 178 35.84 16.87 -31.04
CA GLY A 178 37.26 16.91 -30.68
C GLY A 178 37.94 15.53 -30.55
N ASN A 179 37.24 14.45 -30.93
CA ASN A 179 37.76 13.08 -30.94
C ASN A 179 38.74 12.84 -32.09
N SER A 180 39.72 11.95 -31.87
CA SER A 180 40.71 11.54 -32.89
C SER A 180 40.17 10.53 -33.92
N ARG A 181 38.96 10.01 -33.68
CA ARG A 181 38.22 9.08 -34.55
C ARG A 181 36.87 9.69 -34.86
N ASN A 182 36.33 9.38 -36.02
CA ASN A 182 35.02 9.88 -36.49
C ASN A 182 33.85 8.97 -36.08
N TRP A 183 34.12 7.72 -35.69
CA TRP A 183 33.10 6.68 -35.47
C TRP A 183 33.44 5.80 -34.27
N ASP A 184 32.49 5.65 -33.35
CA ASP A 184 32.59 4.77 -32.18
C ASP A 184 31.67 3.56 -32.31
N ASP A 185 32.20 2.35 -32.06
CA ASP A 185 31.44 1.10 -32.22
C ASP A 185 30.39 0.94 -31.11
N LEU A 186 29.10 0.97 -31.48
CA LEU A 186 27.97 0.73 -30.57
C LEU A 186 27.58 -0.75 -30.51
N GLY A 187 28.15 -1.59 -31.37
CA GLY A 187 27.83 -3.00 -31.46
C GLY A 187 26.53 -3.29 -32.23
N THR A 188 25.98 -4.48 -32.00
CA THR A 188 24.74 -4.93 -32.64
C THR A 188 23.53 -4.36 -31.90
N ILE A 189 22.83 -3.41 -32.54
CA ILE A 189 21.64 -2.76 -31.99
C ILE A 189 20.33 -3.48 -32.35
N ALA A 190 20.36 -4.32 -33.40
CA ALA A 190 19.28 -5.23 -33.72
C ALA A 190 19.85 -6.62 -34.04
N PRO A 191 19.48 -7.69 -33.30
CA PRO A 191 20.04 -9.02 -33.49
C PRO A 191 19.54 -9.74 -34.76
N GLY A 192 18.60 -9.14 -35.50
CA GLY A 192 17.93 -9.71 -36.66
C GLY A 192 16.49 -10.11 -36.36
N VAL A 193 15.66 -10.13 -37.40
CA VAL A 193 14.24 -10.46 -37.29
C VAL A 193 13.92 -11.55 -38.29
N SER A 194 13.32 -12.64 -37.81
CA SER A 194 12.92 -13.75 -38.68
C SER A 194 11.98 -13.27 -39.79
N GLY A 195 12.32 -13.65 -41.03
CA GLY A 195 11.58 -13.27 -42.23
C GLY A 195 11.75 -11.80 -42.65
N VAL A 196 12.81 -11.11 -42.21
CA VAL A 196 13.17 -9.76 -42.66
C VAL A 196 14.47 -9.84 -43.47
N THR A 197 14.48 -9.29 -44.67
CA THR A 197 15.71 -9.10 -45.47
C THR A 197 16.26 -7.69 -45.25
N SER A 198 17.51 -7.43 -45.65
CA SER A 198 18.11 -6.09 -45.54
C SER A 198 17.34 -5.03 -46.35
N GLU A 199 16.74 -5.41 -47.48
CA GLU A 199 15.93 -4.52 -48.34
C GLU A 199 14.59 -4.10 -47.73
N MET A 200 14.06 -4.88 -46.78
CA MET A 200 12.83 -4.55 -46.05
C MET A 200 13.07 -3.49 -44.96
N VAL A 201 14.32 -3.30 -44.53
CA VAL A 201 14.65 -2.44 -43.38
C VAL A 201 14.56 -0.95 -43.75
N ARG A 202 13.79 -0.19 -42.99
CA ARG A 202 13.75 1.27 -43.01
C ARG A 202 13.97 1.79 -41.60
N PHE A 203 14.38 3.05 -41.53
CA PHE A 203 14.58 3.78 -40.29
C PHE A 203 13.90 5.14 -40.40
N ALA A 204 13.05 5.44 -39.45
CA ALA A 204 12.32 6.69 -39.36
C ALA A 204 11.86 6.88 -37.92
N ASP A 205 11.86 8.12 -37.43
CA ASP A 205 11.17 8.48 -36.20
C ASP A 205 9.67 8.42 -36.43
N MET A 206 9.01 7.35 -35.96
CA MET A 206 7.60 7.09 -36.22
C MET A 206 6.70 7.63 -35.12
N ASP A 207 7.24 7.91 -33.93
CA ASP A 207 6.47 8.40 -32.80
C ASP A 207 6.80 9.83 -32.35
N GLY A 208 7.77 10.46 -33.03
CA GLY A 208 8.11 11.87 -32.90
C GLY A 208 9.06 12.16 -31.74
N ASP A 209 9.79 11.17 -31.23
CA ASP A 209 10.70 11.32 -30.10
C ASP A 209 12.13 11.72 -30.48
N GLY A 210 12.39 11.90 -31.78
CA GLY A 210 13.69 12.28 -32.32
C GLY A 210 14.65 11.11 -32.55
N LEU A 211 14.27 9.88 -32.19
CA LEU A 211 15.07 8.68 -32.43
C LEU A 211 14.56 7.94 -33.66
N SER A 212 15.47 7.47 -34.53
CA SER A 212 15.04 6.62 -35.64
C SER A 212 14.62 5.23 -35.14
N ASP A 213 13.36 4.85 -35.40
CA ASP A 213 12.81 3.52 -35.14
C ASP A 213 13.24 2.51 -36.21
N PHE A 214 13.21 1.21 -35.86
CA PHE A 214 13.46 0.14 -36.82
C PHE A 214 12.14 -0.33 -37.44
N LEU A 215 12.04 -0.29 -38.77
CA LEU A 215 10.89 -0.75 -39.53
C LEU A 215 11.27 -1.88 -40.48
N ALA A 216 10.43 -2.91 -40.57
CA ALA A 216 10.46 -3.90 -41.62
C ALA A 216 9.21 -3.77 -42.49
N VAL A 217 9.41 -3.36 -43.75
CA VAL A 217 8.35 -3.18 -44.75
C VAL A 217 8.38 -4.37 -45.71
N ALA A 218 7.33 -5.18 -45.70
CA ALA A 218 7.20 -6.32 -46.61
C ALA A 218 6.69 -5.89 -47.99
N ASP A 219 6.83 -6.79 -48.97
CA ASP A 219 6.44 -6.56 -50.37
C ASP A 219 4.95 -6.30 -50.54
N ASP A 220 4.12 -6.81 -49.63
CA ASP A 220 2.67 -6.55 -49.59
C ASP A 220 2.31 -5.19 -48.97
N GLY A 221 3.31 -4.42 -48.55
CA GLY A 221 3.17 -3.13 -47.90
C GLY A 221 2.90 -3.20 -46.40
N SER A 222 2.89 -4.39 -45.78
CA SER A 222 2.77 -4.52 -44.33
C SER A 222 4.03 -4.01 -43.63
N ILE A 223 3.84 -3.37 -42.48
CA ILE A 223 4.90 -2.74 -41.70
C ILE A 223 4.93 -3.37 -40.31
N ARG A 224 6.09 -3.89 -39.91
CA ARG A 224 6.41 -4.19 -38.51
C ARG A 224 7.37 -3.13 -38.01
N MET A 225 7.11 -2.57 -36.83
CA MET A 225 7.87 -1.48 -36.25
C MET A 225 8.34 -1.85 -34.84
N TRP A 226 9.57 -1.50 -34.52
CA TRP A 226 10.17 -1.61 -33.20
C TRP A 226 10.63 -0.23 -32.77
N LYS A 227 10.05 0.28 -31.68
CA LYS A 227 10.39 1.58 -31.12
C LYS A 227 11.84 1.56 -30.63
N ASN A 228 12.63 2.54 -31.04
CA ASN A 228 13.94 2.78 -30.48
C ASN A 228 13.80 3.50 -29.14
N LEU A 229 14.21 2.85 -28.06
CA LEU A 229 14.14 3.46 -26.73
C LEU A 229 15.36 4.34 -26.42
N GLY A 230 16.38 4.38 -27.29
CA GLY A 230 17.64 5.08 -27.04
C GLY A 230 18.61 4.32 -26.11
N ILE A 231 18.24 3.10 -25.68
CA ILE A 231 19.05 2.25 -24.81
C ILE A 231 20.20 1.63 -25.61
N VAL A 232 21.33 2.34 -25.67
CA VAL A 232 22.54 1.86 -26.35
C VAL A 232 23.62 1.53 -25.33
N GLY A 233 23.67 0.27 -24.90
CA GLY A 233 24.77 -0.25 -24.09
C GLY A 233 26.03 -0.42 -24.95
N THR A 234 27.07 0.37 -24.72
CA THR A 234 28.37 0.19 -25.39
C THR A 234 29.23 -0.84 -24.67
N LYS A 235 30.26 -1.34 -25.33
CA LYS A 235 31.26 -2.25 -24.72
C LYS A 235 32.02 -1.50 -23.61
N GLY A 236 31.65 -1.75 -22.35
CA GLY A 236 32.20 -1.06 -21.17
C GLY A 236 31.14 -0.33 -20.34
N SER A 237 29.93 -0.15 -20.87
CA SER A 237 28.77 0.28 -20.09
C SER A 237 28.12 -0.90 -19.38
N SER A 238 27.65 -0.66 -18.16
CA SER A 238 26.92 -1.65 -17.35
C SER A 238 25.54 -1.10 -16.99
N MET A 239 24.52 -1.95 -17.06
CA MET A 239 23.15 -1.58 -16.70
C MET A 239 22.95 -1.67 -15.19
N ARG A 240 22.14 -0.77 -14.64
CA ARG A 240 21.63 -0.73 -13.27
C ARG A 240 20.12 -0.50 -13.31
N PHE A 241 19.50 -0.81 -12.19
CA PHE A 241 18.09 -0.60 -11.92
C PHE A 241 18.01 0.29 -10.69
N ALA A 242 17.24 1.37 -10.76
CA ALA A 242 17.16 2.37 -9.70
C ALA A 242 15.84 3.14 -9.78
N ASP A 243 15.12 3.34 -8.68
CA ASP A 243 13.94 4.21 -8.66
C ASP A 243 14.36 5.69 -8.58
N LEU A 244 14.66 6.30 -9.73
CA LEU A 244 15.17 7.67 -9.77
C LEU A 244 14.08 8.73 -9.58
N ASN A 245 12.81 8.32 -9.63
CA ASN A 245 11.66 9.23 -9.64
C ASN A 245 10.67 9.01 -8.47
N GLY A 246 10.94 8.02 -7.63
CA GLY A 246 10.22 7.72 -6.40
C GLY A 246 8.79 7.22 -6.61
N ASP A 247 8.53 6.56 -7.75
CA ASP A 247 7.21 5.95 -8.03
C ASP A 247 7.10 4.49 -7.58
N GLY A 248 8.15 3.96 -6.95
CA GLY A 248 8.25 2.59 -6.45
C GLY A 248 8.59 1.57 -7.52
N LYS A 249 9.05 2.00 -8.70
CA LYS A 249 9.49 1.12 -9.78
C LYS A 249 10.91 1.45 -10.21
N ASP A 250 11.71 0.41 -10.39
CA ASP A 250 13.07 0.61 -10.89
C ASP A 250 13.06 1.12 -12.34
N ASP A 251 13.76 2.24 -12.54
CA ASP A 251 14.16 2.80 -13.82
C ASP A 251 15.43 2.11 -14.34
N ILE A 252 15.66 2.18 -15.64
CA ILE A 252 16.85 1.60 -16.26
C ILE A 252 17.95 2.66 -16.31
N VAL A 253 19.15 2.33 -15.84
CA VAL A 253 20.31 3.23 -15.91
C VAL A 253 21.49 2.55 -16.62
N SER A 254 22.03 3.16 -17.66
CA SER A 254 23.30 2.77 -18.27
C SER A 254 24.43 3.58 -17.69
N VAL A 255 25.49 2.95 -17.20
CA VAL A 255 26.68 3.60 -16.61
C VAL A 255 27.96 3.20 -17.33
N ASP A 256 28.77 4.16 -17.77
CA ASP A 256 30.07 3.91 -18.40
C ASP A 256 31.25 3.80 -17.41
N ALA A 257 32.45 3.51 -17.92
CA ALA A 257 33.66 3.34 -17.11
C ALA A 257 34.15 4.62 -16.39
N LYS A 258 33.60 5.80 -16.72
CA LYS A 258 33.85 7.09 -16.05
C LYS A 258 32.69 7.51 -15.16
N GLY A 259 31.69 6.64 -14.97
CA GLY A 259 30.49 6.93 -14.20
C GLY A 259 29.51 7.87 -14.91
N ARG A 260 29.66 8.09 -16.22
CA ARG A 260 28.65 8.81 -17.00
C ARG A 260 27.43 7.93 -17.13
N SER A 261 26.26 8.49 -16.83
CA SER A 261 25.02 7.73 -16.75
C SER A 261 23.91 8.34 -17.59
N ARG A 262 23.17 7.48 -18.29
CA ARG A 262 21.90 7.80 -18.98
C ARG A 262 20.78 6.93 -18.43
N SER A 263 19.55 7.43 -18.39
CA SER A 263 18.42 6.70 -17.78
C SER A 263 17.12 6.74 -18.59
N TRP A 264 16.25 5.77 -18.29
CA TRP A 264 14.90 5.60 -18.80
C TRP A 264 13.91 5.27 -17.69
N VAL A 265 12.89 6.11 -17.55
CA VAL A 265 11.87 5.98 -16.52
C VAL A 265 10.87 4.89 -16.84
N ASN A 266 10.59 4.04 -15.87
CA ASN A 266 9.64 2.95 -15.96
C ASN A 266 8.19 3.42 -15.82
N LYS A 267 7.43 3.44 -16.92
CA LYS A 267 5.99 3.75 -16.93
C LYS A 267 5.10 2.50 -16.82
N GLY A 268 5.67 1.35 -16.45
CA GLY A 268 5.00 0.06 -16.33
C GLY A 268 5.23 -0.84 -17.54
N LEU A 269 4.49 -0.64 -18.63
CA LEU A 269 4.67 -1.43 -19.87
C LEU A 269 5.60 -0.76 -20.89
N SER A 270 6.12 0.43 -20.58
CA SER A 270 7.00 1.22 -21.45
C SER A 270 8.07 1.95 -20.63
N PHE A 271 9.18 2.29 -21.28
CA PHE A 271 10.26 3.10 -20.69
C PHE A 271 10.39 4.42 -21.46
N GLU A 272 10.45 5.53 -20.73
CA GLU A 272 10.60 6.87 -21.30
C GLU A 272 12.03 7.39 -21.10
N PRO A 273 12.78 7.77 -22.15
CA PRO A 273 14.12 8.29 -22.00
C PRO A 273 14.11 9.63 -21.26
N ILE A 274 14.99 9.77 -20.26
CA ILE A 274 15.21 11.04 -19.54
C ILE A 274 16.60 11.64 -19.81
N GLY A 275 17.41 10.98 -20.63
CA GLY A 275 18.70 11.48 -21.10
C GLY A 275 19.86 11.22 -20.14
N GLU A 276 20.90 12.06 -20.22
CA GLU A 276 22.08 11.99 -19.35
C GLU A 276 21.75 12.48 -17.94
N ILE A 277 21.88 11.60 -16.96
CA ILE A 277 21.66 11.92 -15.54
C ILE A 277 22.97 12.25 -14.83
N ALA A 278 24.12 11.76 -15.32
CA ALA A 278 25.43 12.06 -14.75
C ALA A 278 26.49 12.21 -15.85
N PRO A 279 27.30 13.30 -15.90
CA PRO A 279 28.27 13.54 -16.98
C PRO A 279 29.55 12.70 -16.88
N GLY A 280 29.69 11.91 -15.81
CA GLY A 280 30.91 11.23 -15.41
C GLY A 280 31.77 12.08 -14.47
N LEU A 281 32.64 11.43 -13.70
CA LEU A 281 33.46 12.08 -12.68
C LEU A 281 34.88 12.35 -13.20
N ASN A 282 35.45 13.48 -12.82
CA ASN A 282 36.84 13.83 -13.13
C ASN A 282 37.80 13.29 -12.06
N GLU A 283 37.73 12.00 -11.80
CA GLU A 283 38.58 11.27 -10.85
C GLU A 283 38.87 9.85 -11.36
N ASP A 284 39.85 9.16 -10.78
CA ASP A 284 40.21 7.81 -11.17
C ASP A 284 39.21 6.79 -10.62
N LEU A 285 38.34 6.28 -11.51
CA LEU A 285 37.34 5.25 -11.20
C LEU A 285 37.77 3.85 -11.65
N SER A 286 39.03 3.63 -12.03
CA SER A 286 39.51 2.34 -12.57
C SER A 286 39.32 1.14 -11.63
N SER A 287 39.18 1.38 -10.32
CA SER A 287 38.89 0.37 -9.29
C SER A 287 37.58 0.62 -8.55
N ALA A 288 36.79 1.61 -8.97
CA ALA A 288 35.51 1.96 -8.36
C ALA A 288 34.34 1.29 -9.10
N ARG A 289 33.20 1.20 -8.43
CA ARG A 289 31.92 0.90 -9.09
C ARG A 289 30.88 1.94 -8.74
N ILE A 290 29.92 2.10 -9.64
CA ILE A 290 28.75 2.93 -9.44
C ILE A 290 27.56 2.03 -9.13
N GLU A 291 26.83 2.38 -8.10
CA GLU A 291 25.56 1.77 -7.69
C GLU A 291 24.53 2.87 -7.44
N PHE A 292 23.29 2.45 -7.28
CA PHE A 292 22.17 3.31 -6.92
C PHE A 292 21.44 2.70 -5.73
N ALA A 293 21.13 3.51 -4.74
CA ALA A 293 20.28 3.16 -3.60
C ALA A 293 19.83 4.45 -2.90
N ASP A 294 18.62 4.45 -2.35
CA ASP A 294 18.10 5.52 -1.50
C ASP A 294 18.83 5.55 -0.15
N VAL A 295 19.91 6.34 -0.06
CA VAL A 295 20.74 6.43 1.16
C VAL A 295 20.23 7.47 2.14
N ASN A 296 19.19 8.22 1.79
CA ASN A 296 18.60 9.23 2.65
C ASN A 296 17.13 8.92 3.03
N GLY A 297 16.60 7.79 2.54
CA GLY A 297 15.25 7.29 2.77
C GLY A 297 14.15 8.18 2.20
N ASP A 298 14.47 8.98 1.19
CA ASP A 298 13.58 9.99 0.64
C ASP A 298 12.65 9.48 -0.47
N GLY A 299 12.78 8.19 -0.78
CA GLY A 299 12.07 7.41 -1.77
C GLY A 299 12.72 7.42 -3.15
N TYR A 300 13.89 8.04 -3.32
CA TYR A 300 14.55 8.20 -4.62
C TYR A 300 15.97 7.67 -4.53
N ASP A 301 16.34 6.79 -5.46
CA ASP A 301 17.67 6.22 -5.44
C ASP A 301 18.76 7.26 -5.76
N ASP A 302 19.81 7.26 -4.95
CA ASP A 302 20.95 8.16 -5.01
C ASP A 302 22.10 7.59 -5.85
N TYR A 303 22.95 8.45 -6.43
CA TYR A 303 24.12 8.00 -7.18
C TYR A 303 25.29 7.72 -6.24
N ILE A 304 25.77 6.48 -6.18
CA ILE A 304 26.76 6.02 -5.21
C ILE A 304 28.06 5.62 -5.89
N VAL A 305 29.18 6.22 -5.47
CA VAL A 305 30.53 5.83 -5.87
C VAL A 305 31.17 5.00 -4.77
N ILE A 306 31.47 3.75 -5.07
CA ILE A 306 32.16 2.83 -4.15
C ILE A 306 33.58 2.61 -4.65
N TYR A 307 34.55 3.22 -3.99
CA TYR A 307 35.96 3.16 -4.37
C TYR A 307 36.57 1.79 -4.05
N GLY A 308 37.66 1.43 -4.76
CA GLY A 308 38.35 0.15 -4.57
C GLY A 308 38.81 -0.13 -3.13
N GLY A 309 39.06 0.91 -2.33
CA GLY A 309 39.42 0.81 -0.91
C GLY A 309 38.24 0.84 0.08
N GLY A 310 37.00 0.74 -0.41
CA GLY A 310 35.80 0.65 0.43
C GLY A 310 35.21 1.98 0.91
N ALA A 311 35.84 3.11 0.59
CA ALA A 311 35.24 4.43 0.78
C ALA A 311 34.01 4.60 -0.12
N VAL A 312 33.01 5.34 0.37
CA VAL A 312 31.76 5.60 -0.35
C VAL A 312 31.41 7.08 -0.35
N LYS A 313 31.09 7.61 -1.54
CA LYS A 313 30.40 8.89 -1.71
C LYS A 313 29.02 8.68 -2.28
N ALA A 314 28.03 9.40 -1.75
CA ALA A 314 26.71 9.53 -2.37
C ALA A 314 26.55 10.94 -2.93
N TYR A 315 25.85 11.02 -4.04
CA TYR A 315 25.32 12.23 -4.61
C TYR A 315 23.80 12.12 -4.52
N LEU A 316 23.19 12.91 -3.65
CA LEU A 316 21.77 12.75 -3.35
C LEU A 316 20.90 13.22 -4.53
N ASN A 317 19.85 12.48 -4.83
CA ASN A 317 18.87 12.80 -5.86
C ASN A 317 18.16 14.12 -5.51
N THR A 318 18.10 15.09 -6.42
CA THR A 318 17.42 16.37 -6.17
C THR A 318 15.92 16.35 -6.48
N LYS A 319 15.36 15.18 -6.81
CA LYS A 319 13.94 14.96 -7.17
C LYS A 319 13.46 15.71 -8.41
N ASN A 320 14.39 16.29 -9.16
CA ASN A 320 14.13 17.05 -10.38
C ASN A 320 14.73 16.38 -11.61
N ILE A 321 15.16 15.11 -11.53
CA ILE A 321 15.85 14.39 -12.62
C ILE A 321 15.05 14.44 -13.95
N LEU A 322 13.72 14.64 -13.89
CA LEU A 322 12.81 14.62 -15.04
C LEU A 322 12.66 15.93 -15.85
N THR A 323 13.19 17.09 -15.42
CA THR A 323 12.64 18.39 -15.89
C THR A 323 13.45 19.27 -16.82
N ASP A 324 14.72 19.00 -17.16
CA ASP A 324 15.46 19.62 -18.29
C ASP A 324 16.97 19.55 -18.02
N GLY A 325 17.73 18.80 -18.82
CA GLY A 325 19.16 18.99 -19.21
C GLY A 325 20.24 19.51 -18.22
N ALA A 326 19.95 19.75 -16.96
CA ALA A 326 20.79 20.45 -16.00
C ALA A 326 20.76 19.71 -14.65
N ARG A 327 21.77 18.84 -14.48
CA ARG A 327 22.40 18.35 -13.24
C ARG A 327 21.53 18.35 -11.99
N ASN A 328 20.99 17.16 -11.67
CA ASN A 328 20.07 16.92 -10.57
C ASN A 328 20.62 15.99 -9.49
N TRP A 329 21.90 16.16 -9.15
CA TRP A 329 22.51 15.55 -7.98
C TRP A 329 23.06 16.62 -7.05
N GLN A 330 22.91 16.44 -5.75
CA GLN A 330 23.54 17.29 -4.75
C GLN A 330 25.07 17.13 -4.77
N ASN A 331 25.77 18.05 -4.08
CA ASN A 331 27.21 17.89 -3.88
C ASN A 331 27.49 16.58 -3.14
N ALA A 332 28.58 15.92 -3.54
CA ALA A 332 28.97 14.64 -2.97
C ALA A 332 29.11 14.73 -1.45
N ILE A 333 28.43 13.83 -0.75
CA ILE A 333 28.63 13.59 0.68
C ILE A 333 29.46 12.31 0.85
N THR A 334 30.37 12.31 1.81
CA THR A 334 31.10 11.09 2.18
C THR A 334 30.25 10.36 3.21
N ILE A 335 29.62 9.27 2.79
CA ILE A 335 28.80 8.41 3.66
C ILE A 335 29.67 7.41 4.43
N SER A 336 30.81 7.01 3.85
CA SER A 336 31.80 6.19 4.55
C SER A 336 33.22 6.54 4.11
N PRO A 337 34.14 6.81 5.05
CA PRO A 337 35.56 6.99 4.72
C PRO A 337 36.25 5.68 4.32
N GLY A 338 35.56 4.53 4.43
CA GLY A 338 36.11 3.19 4.20
C GLY A 338 36.79 2.62 5.45
N VAL A 339 36.71 1.30 5.63
CA VAL A 339 37.26 0.58 6.80
C VAL A 339 38.54 -0.21 6.49
N GLY A 340 39.18 0.07 5.34
CA GLY A 340 40.40 -0.62 4.90
C GLY A 340 40.16 -1.95 4.18
N GLU A 341 38.91 -2.28 3.86
CA GLU A 341 38.51 -3.48 3.12
C GLU A 341 38.22 -3.16 1.64
N PRO A 342 38.38 -4.12 0.71
CA PRO A 342 38.10 -3.91 -0.71
C PRO A 342 36.64 -3.47 -0.93
N GLY A 343 36.46 -2.45 -1.77
CA GLY A 343 35.15 -1.92 -2.12
C GLY A 343 34.19 -2.99 -2.64
N SER A 344 34.70 -4.03 -3.31
CA SER A 344 33.92 -5.17 -3.79
C SER A 344 33.12 -5.91 -2.70
N LYS A 345 33.43 -5.69 -1.41
CA LYS A 345 32.72 -6.26 -0.26
C LYS A 345 31.59 -5.38 0.28
N VAL A 346 31.55 -4.09 -0.08
CA VAL A 346 30.49 -3.16 0.37
C VAL A 346 29.15 -3.59 -0.24
N ARG A 347 28.08 -3.62 0.55
CA ARG A 347 26.70 -3.89 0.10
C ARG A 347 25.78 -2.91 0.81
N PHE A 348 24.75 -2.46 0.10
CA PHE A 348 23.64 -1.68 0.62
C PHE A 348 22.46 -2.65 0.78
N ALA A 349 21.81 -2.62 1.95
CA ALA A 349 20.70 -3.49 2.29
C ALA A 349 19.99 -2.97 3.54
N ASP A 350 18.67 -2.86 3.45
CA ASP A 350 17.80 -2.60 4.60
C ASP A 350 17.82 -3.81 5.56
N LEU A 351 18.68 -3.76 6.57
CA LEU A 351 18.88 -4.84 7.54
C LEU A 351 17.87 -4.82 8.68
N ASN A 352 17.18 -3.70 8.91
CA ASN A 352 16.31 -3.49 10.07
C ASN A 352 14.81 -3.32 9.66
N GLY A 353 14.51 -3.23 8.37
CA GLY A 353 13.17 -3.14 7.78
C GLY A 353 12.50 -1.77 7.95
N ASP A 354 13.28 -0.71 8.18
CA ASP A 354 12.79 0.65 8.41
C ASP A 354 12.67 1.48 7.12
N GLY A 355 13.24 1.00 6.00
CA GLY A 355 13.27 1.70 4.72
C GLY A 355 14.33 2.81 4.62
N TYR A 356 15.35 2.81 5.49
CA TYR A 356 16.50 3.72 5.48
C TYR A 356 17.81 2.92 5.45
N ASP A 357 18.69 3.20 4.50
CA ASP A 357 20.10 2.80 4.60
C ASP A 357 20.80 3.81 5.56
N GLU A 358 20.88 3.48 6.85
CA GLU A 358 21.05 4.39 8.01
C GLU A 358 22.05 5.59 7.90
N ASP A 359 21.53 6.82 8.08
CA ASP A 359 22.00 7.83 9.06
C ASP A 359 20.87 8.84 9.38
N ASP A 360 20.62 9.08 10.66
CA ASP A 360 19.32 9.50 11.24
C ASP A 360 19.00 11.01 11.12
N LYS A 361 17.77 11.38 10.70
CA LYS A 361 17.00 12.57 11.17
C LYS A 361 15.56 12.64 10.62
N GLU A 362 14.59 12.52 11.55
CA GLU A 362 13.15 12.71 11.32
C GLU A 362 12.78 14.04 10.62
N GLU A 363 12.10 13.97 9.47
CA GLU A 363 11.24 15.06 8.97
C GLU A 363 9.79 14.61 8.73
N LYS A 364 8.87 15.53 9.05
CA LYS A 364 7.41 15.31 9.08
C LYS A 364 6.83 15.30 7.67
N GLU A 365 6.30 14.15 7.24
CA GLU A 365 5.41 14.05 6.07
C GLU A 365 4.20 15.00 6.23
N THR A 366 3.88 15.76 5.18
CA THR A 366 2.72 16.65 5.14
C THR A 366 1.51 15.96 4.49
N CYS A 367 0.39 16.01 5.19
CA CYS A 367 -0.87 15.35 4.83
C CYS A 367 -1.51 15.91 3.54
N ARG A 368 -1.85 15.05 2.56
CA ARG A 368 -2.67 15.44 1.40
C ARG A 368 -4.16 15.40 1.75
N SER A 369 -4.93 16.40 1.35
CA SER A 369 -6.37 16.51 1.63
C SER A 369 -7.21 15.38 1.04
N ALA A 370 -6.78 14.80 -0.09
CA ALA A 370 -7.43 13.66 -0.75
C ALA A 370 -7.28 12.33 0.01
N SER A 371 -6.35 12.25 0.98
CA SER A 371 -6.14 11.06 1.82
C SER A 371 -6.96 11.11 3.12
N LYS A 372 -7.82 12.13 3.29
CA LYS A 372 -8.67 12.27 4.48
C LYS A 372 -9.83 11.27 4.42
N THR A 373 -9.86 10.33 5.36
CA THR A 373 -10.99 9.41 5.59
C THR A 373 -11.91 9.94 6.68
N TYR A 374 -12.14 11.26 6.76
CA TYR A 374 -12.98 11.88 7.79
C TYR A 374 -13.89 12.94 7.18
N TYR A 375 -15.16 12.91 7.58
CA TYR A 375 -16.19 13.88 7.23
C TYR A 375 -16.61 14.67 8.48
N ASP A 376 -16.80 15.96 8.33
CA ASP A 376 -17.01 16.91 9.42
C ASP A 376 -18.48 17.16 9.75
N LYS A 377 -19.43 16.71 8.92
CA LYS A 377 -20.86 16.81 9.25
C LYS A 377 -21.33 15.70 10.18
N GLU A 378 -22.37 16.01 10.93
CA GLU A 378 -23.06 15.07 11.80
C GLU A 378 -23.85 14.05 10.97
N MET A 379 -23.84 12.80 11.44
CA MET A 379 -24.71 11.75 10.94
C MET A 379 -26.02 11.78 11.73
N PRO A 380 -27.15 11.34 11.16
CA PRO A 380 -28.37 11.15 11.93
C PRO A 380 -28.14 10.25 13.14
N GLU A 381 -28.85 10.53 14.23
CA GLU A 381 -28.80 9.71 15.44
C GLU A 381 -29.24 8.27 15.10
N GLY A 382 -28.47 7.29 15.57
CA GLY A 382 -28.82 5.89 15.39
C GLY A 382 -30.00 5.47 16.26
N TYR A 383 -30.69 4.42 15.85
CA TYR A 383 -31.70 3.75 16.65
C TYR A 383 -31.04 2.84 17.70
N TYR A 384 -31.80 2.50 18.73
CA TYR A 384 -31.40 1.59 19.79
C TYR A 384 -32.48 0.54 19.99
N MET A 385 -32.06 -0.71 20.17
CA MET A 385 -32.98 -1.81 20.49
C MET A 385 -33.59 -1.59 21.87
N ASN A 386 -34.90 -1.75 21.99
CA ASN A 386 -35.56 -1.73 23.29
C ASN A 386 -35.40 -3.09 23.98
N TRP A 387 -34.72 -3.12 25.14
CA TRP A 387 -34.40 -4.36 25.87
C TRP A 387 -35.64 -5.19 26.26
N ASN A 388 -36.84 -4.59 26.30
CA ASN A 388 -38.07 -5.33 26.51
C ASN A 388 -38.34 -6.41 25.46
N TYR A 389 -37.77 -6.30 24.26
CA TYR A 389 -38.00 -7.23 23.15
C TYR A 389 -37.00 -8.39 23.06
N ILE A 390 -35.95 -8.43 23.91
CA ILE A 390 -34.88 -9.46 23.90
C ILE A 390 -35.42 -10.90 23.95
N ASP A 391 -36.44 -11.14 24.77
CA ASP A 391 -37.04 -12.46 25.00
C ASP A 391 -38.39 -12.68 24.31
N SER A 392 -38.88 -11.69 23.55
CA SER A 392 -40.18 -11.81 22.89
C SER A 392 -40.09 -12.81 21.71
N GLN A 393 -40.59 -14.03 21.91
CA GLN A 393 -40.81 -14.99 20.82
C GLN A 393 -42.05 -14.66 19.96
N SER A 394 -42.90 -13.73 20.42
CA SER A 394 -44.24 -13.48 19.84
C SER A 394 -44.31 -12.38 18.77
N VAL A 395 -43.17 -11.87 18.27
CA VAL A 395 -43.15 -10.83 17.22
C VAL A 395 -42.54 -11.42 15.94
N SER A 396 -43.18 -12.46 15.42
CA SER A 396 -42.74 -13.11 14.18
C SER A 396 -42.86 -12.21 12.94
N ILE A 397 -43.43 -10.99 13.03
CA ILE A 397 -43.78 -10.20 11.83
C ILE A 397 -43.74 -8.67 11.98
N GLN A 398 -43.72 -8.12 13.20
CA GLN A 398 -43.41 -6.70 13.45
C GLN A 398 -42.02 -6.66 14.10
N GLY A 399 -41.01 -6.21 13.38
CA GLY A 399 -39.69 -6.11 13.98
C GLY A 399 -38.80 -5.20 13.18
N TRP A 400 -38.15 -4.30 13.88
CA TRP A 400 -37.12 -3.43 13.33
C TRP A 400 -35.89 -4.28 12.99
N GLN A 401 -35.23 -3.95 11.89
CA GLN A 401 -33.91 -4.46 11.58
C GLN A 401 -32.97 -3.27 11.47
N TYR A 402 -31.86 -3.35 12.19
CA TYR A 402 -30.88 -2.28 12.28
C TYR A 402 -29.64 -2.68 11.48
N ILE A 403 -29.29 -1.92 10.46
CA ILE A 403 -28.25 -2.29 9.49
C ILE A 403 -27.17 -1.22 9.57
N THR A 404 -26.15 -1.48 10.39
CA THR A 404 -25.03 -0.56 10.55
C THR A 404 -24.05 -0.77 9.41
N ILE A 405 -23.77 0.29 8.65
CA ILE A 405 -22.69 0.30 7.66
C ILE A 405 -21.65 1.33 8.11
N VAL A 406 -20.41 0.88 8.27
CA VAL A 406 -19.26 1.71 8.63
C VAL A 406 -18.39 1.91 7.38
N ASN A 407 -18.26 3.16 6.97
CA ASN A 407 -17.43 3.55 5.84
C ASN A 407 -16.06 4.05 6.32
N LEU A 408 -15.05 3.22 6.18
CA LEU A 408 -13.65 3.57 6.43
C LEU A 408 -12.85 3.71 5.12
N THR A 409 -13.53 3.95 4.01
CA THR A 409 -12.92 4.23 2.70
C THR A 409 -12.74 5.75 2.52
N PRO A 410 -11.90 6.21 1.58
CA PRO A 410 -11.80 7.63 1.25
C PRO A 410 -12.99 8.15 0.43
N HIS A 411 -13.97 7.30 0.09
CA HIS A 411 -15.06 7.61 -0.84
C HIS A 411 -16.42 7.64 -0.12
N THR A 412 -17.34 8.51 -0.53
CA THR A 412 -18.71 8.49 -0.02
C THR A 412 -19.45 7.27 -0.56
N PHE A 413 -20.17 6.52 0.29
CA PHE A 413 -21.17 5.56 -0.16
C PHE A 413 -22.46 6.32 -0.43
N LYS A 414 -22.79 6.49 -1.71
CA LYS A 414 -23.94 7.23 -2.20
C LYS A 414 -25.13 6.29 -2.34
N TYR A 415 -26.17 6.54 -1.55
CA TYR A 415 -27.41 5.78 -1.60
C TYR A 415 -28.23 6.18 -2.83
N ASP A 416 -28.59 5.20 -3.66
CA ASP A 416 -29.42 5.41 -4.83
C ASP A 416 -30.89 5.28 -4.46
N SER A 417 -31.52 6.41 -4.09
CA SER A 417 -32.94 6.43 -3.70
C SER A 417 -33.90 6.13 -4.86
N GLU A 418 -33.48 6.29 -6.11
CA GLU A 418 -34.33 6.05 -7.29
C GLU A 418 -34.26 4.58 -7.74
N GLY A 419 -33.10 3.94 -7.65
CA GLY A 419 -32.90 2.52 -7.94
C GLY A 419 -33.28 1.58 -6.79
N SER A 420 -33.25 2.09 -5.55
CA SER A 420 -33.64 1.31 -4.37
C SER A 420 -35.15 1.22 -4.22
N HIS A 421 -35.62 0.05 -3.80
CA HIS A 421 -37.05 -0.22 -3.68
C HIS A 421 -37.32 -1.18 -2.53
N HIS A 422 -38.52 -1.10 -1.97
CA HIS A 422 -38.98 -1.97 -0.91
C HIS A 422 -40.45 -2.32 -1.09
N TYR A 423 -40.80 -3.52 -0.65
CA TYR A 423 -42.15 -4.08 -0.67
C TYR A 423 -42.51 -4.57 0.73
N GLN A 424 -43.70 -4.19 1.20
CA GLN A 424 -44.23 -4.55 2.53
C GLN A 424 -43.37 -4.08 3.72
N MET A 425 -42.74 -2.92 3.60
CA MET A 425 -41.98 -2.28 4.68
C MET A 425 -42.57 -0.89 4.98
N THR A 426 -42.83 -0.60 6.25
CA THR A 426 -43.43 0.67 6.71
C THR A 426 -42.39 1.74 6.95
N ASN A 427 -41.16 1.35 7.28
CA ASN A 427 -40.01 2.24 7.39
C ASN A 427 -38.84 1.72 6.55
N TRP A 428 -38.17 2.62 5.82
CA TRP A 428 -37.02 2.34 4.98
C TRP A 428 -36.03 3.52 5.06
N ASP A 429 -35.25 3.55 6.15
CA ASP A 429 -34.29 4.63 6.44
C ASP A 429 -32.87 4.24 6.03
N PHE A 430 -32.61 4.32 4.71
CA PHE A 430 -31.27 4.25 4.15
C PHE A 430 -30.81 5.63 3.68
N GLY A 431 -29.49 5.86 3.72
CA GLY A 431 -28.92 7.12 3.25
C GLY A 431 -27.42 7.07 3.02
N ASP A 432 -26.88 8.19 2.55
CA ASP A 432 -25.45 8.38 2.28
C ASP A 432 -24.58 8.11 3.52
N ILE A 433 -23.39 7.57 3.29
CA ILE A 433 -22.42 7.26 4.34
C ILE A 433 -21.06 7.86 3.93
N PRO A 434 -20.70 9.04 4.47
CA PRO A 434 -19.44 9.70 4.14
C PRO A 434 -18.19 8.95 4.66
N PRO A 435 -17.00 9.29 4.16
CA PRO A 435 -15.72 8.78 4.67
C PRO A 435 -15.58 8.95 6.19
N GLY A 436 -15.17 7.89 6.88
CA GLY A 436 -14.94 7.89 8.33
C GLY A 436 -16.21 7.94 9.18
N LYS A 437 -17.37 7.69 8.59
CA LYS A 437 -18.66 7.69 9.29
C LYS A 437 -19.28 6.30 9.29
N SER A 438 -20.12 6.08 10.28
CA SER A 438 -21.07 4.97 10.34
C SER A 438 -22.49 5.50 10.24
N ARG A 439 -23.34 4.78 9.52
CA ARG A 439 -24.79 4.99 9.57
C ARG A 439 -25.45 3.70 10.03
N GLN A 440 -26.31 3.79 11.04
CA GLN A 440 -27.26 2.73 11.31
C GLN A 440 -28.52 3.01 10.48
N ASN A 441 -28.76 2.16 9.49
CA ASN A 441 -29.97 2.18 8.67
C ASN A 441 -31.04 1.36 9.39
N ALA A 442 -32.31 1.66 9.13
CA ALA A 442 -33.40 0.97 9.80
C ALA A 442 -34.52 0.59 8.86
N VAL A 443 -35.03 -0.63 9.03
CA VAL A 443 -36.15 -1.18 8.27
C VAL A 443 -37.20 -1.71 9.23
N GLU A 444 -38.47 -1.36 8.99
CA GLU A 444 -39.61 -1.91 9.72
C GLU A 444 -40.51 -2.70 8.77
N TYR A 445 -40.73 -3.99 9.09
CA TYR A 445 -41.62 -4.86 8.32
C TYR A 445 -43.08 -4.53 8.60
N SER A 446 -43.91 -4.53 7.56
CA SER A 446 -45.32 -4.18 7.68
C SER A 446 -46.11 -5.20 8.49
N ALA A 447 -46.76 -4.70 9.56
CA ALA A 447 -47.66 -5.48 10.40
C ALA A 447 -48.90 -6.02 9.66
N THR A 448 -49.34 -5.29 8.62
CA THR A 448 -50.64 -5.46 7.96
C THR A 448 -50.54 -6.11 6.58
N ALA A 449 -49.35 -6.56 6.17
CA ALA A 449 -49.16 -7.26 4.91
C ALA A 449 -50.04 -8.52 4.83
N ALA A 450 -50.72 -8.70 3.69
CA ALA A 450 -51.68 -9.78 3.47
C ALA A 450 -51.00 -11.15 3.29
N ASN A 451 -49.83 -11.16 2.64
CA ASN A 451 -48.92 -12.28 2.62
C ASN A 451 -47.62 -11.81 3.26
N LYS A 452 -47.12 -12.54 4.24
CA LYS A 452 -45.98 -12.12 5.05
C LYS A 452 -44.72 -12.88 4.69
N VAL A 453 -44.75 -13.73 3.65
CA VAL A 453 -43.67 -14.62 3.23
C VAL A 453 -42.76 -14.01 2.14
N ASP A 454 -43.13 -12.84 1.59
CA ASP A 454 -42.56 -12.26 0.37
C ASP A 454 -42.11 -10.80 0.55
N SER A 455 -41.87 -10.36 1.79
CA SER A 455 -41.31 -9.03 2.03
C SER A 455 -39.89 -8.97 1.47
N LYS A 456 -39.63 -7.94 0.66
CA LYS A 456 -38.34 -7.76 -0.02
C LYS A 456 -38.01 -6.29 -0.22
N GLY A 457 -36.76 -5.92 0.01
CA GLY A 457 -36.22 -4.61 -0.34
C GLY A 457 -34.74 -4.69 -0.69
N GLU A 458 -34.29 -3.75 -1.51
CA GLU A 458 -32.92 -3.65 -2.01
C GLU A 458 -32.46 -2.20 -1.89
N ALA A 459 -31.41 -1.96 -1.10
CA ALA A 459 -30.77 -0.65 -0.94
C ALA A 459 -29.45 -0.63 -1.72
N TYR A 460 -29.44 0.08 -2.84
CA TYR A 460 -28.29 0.19 -3.74
C TYR A 460 -27.39 1.35 -3.33
N TYR A 461 -26.08 1.08 -3.34
CA TYR A 461 -25.03 2.05 -3.06
C TYR A 461 -24.04 2.11 -4.22
N SER A 462 -23.66 3.32 -4.61
CA SER A 462 -22.49 3.59 -5.46
C SER A 462 -21.35 4.17 -4.62
N ILE A 463 -20.12 3.83 -4.96
CA ILE A 463 -18.94 4.37 -4.27
C ILE A 463 -18.42 5.54 -5.08
N GLU A 464 -18.63 6.76 -4.57
CA GLU A 464 -18.33 8.01 -5.27
C GLU A 464 -16.88 8.05 -5.75
N GLY A 465 -16.65 8.51 -6.98
CA GLY A 465 -15.30 8.55 -7.57
C GLY A 465 -14.78 7.18 -8.07
N THR A 466 -15.58 6.12 -7.99
CA THR A 466 -15.23 4.79 -8.52
C THR A 466 -16.36 4.24 -9.42
N LYS A 467 -16.10 3.10 -10.06
CA LYS A 467 -17.14 2.34 -10.80
C LYS A 467 -17.90 1.35 -9.91
N ASP A 468 -17.48 1.22 -8.65
CA ASP A 468 -17.88 0.12 -7.79
C ASP A 468 -19.21 0.40 -7.08
N LYS A 469 -19.96 -0.67 -6.84
CA LYS A 469 -21.30 -0.63 -6.26
C LYS A 469 -21.52 -1.80 -5.31
N PHE A 470 -22.47 -1.66 -4.40
CA PHE A 470 -22.96 -2.78 -3.59
C PHE A 470 -24.43 -2.63 -3.26
N VAL A 471 -25.06 -3.72 -2.82
CA VAL A 471 -26.48 -3.72 -2.43
C VAL A 471 -26.65 -4.39 -1.07
N VAL A 472 -27.53 -3.82 -0.25
CA VAL A 472 -28.05 -4.45 0.95
C VAL A 472 -29.45 -4.97 0.62
N GLU A 473 -29.64 -6.28 0.68
CA GLU A 473 -30.93 -6.91 0.44
C GLU A 473 -31.56 -7.27 1.80
N VAL A 474 -32.85 -6.97 1.94
CA VAL A 474 -33.63 -7.17 3.16
C VAL A 474 -34.83 -8.02 2.79
N THR A 475 -34.95 -9.22 3.34
CA THR A 475 -36.00 -10.16 2.95
C THR A 475 -36.41 -11.08 4.08
N ASN A 476 -37.47 -11.88 3.88
CA ASN A 476 -37.85 -12.94 4.80
C ASN A 476 -38.28 -14.23 4.10
N HIS A 477 -37.94 -15.37 4.71
CA HIS A 477 -38.23 -16.72 4.24
C HIS A 477 -39.00 -17.51 5.31
N ASP A 478 -40.32 -17.63 5.17
CA ASP A 478 -41.21 -18.15 6.22
C ASP A 478 -41.09 -19.65 6.53
N LEU A 479 -40.37 -20.43 5.70
CA LEU A 479 -40.10 -21.86 5.98
C LEU A 479 -38.92 -22.08 6.92
N ASP A 480 -38.15 -21.04 7.23
CA ASP A 480 -36.94 -21.14 8.05
C ASP A 480 -37.21 -20.77 9.51
N THR A 481 -36.42 -21.38 10.42
CA THR A 481 -36.50 -21.13 11.87
C THR A 481 -36.35 -19.64 12.24
N TYR A 482 -35.62 -18.87 11.42
CA TYR A 482 -35.37 -17.45 11.62
C TYR A 482 -35.67 -16.68 10.34
N PRO A 483 -36.93 -16.36 10.03
CA PRO A 483 -37.35 -16.00 8.67
C PRO A 483 -36.69 -14.75 8.12
N LYS A 484 -36.40 -13.73 8.94
CA LYS A 484 -35.79 -12.47 8.49
C LYS A 484 -34.31 -12.62 8.12
N ARG A 485 -33.93 -12.03 6.98
CA ARG A 485 -32.58 -12.05 6.39
C ARG A 485 -32.10 -10.66 6.03
N ILE A 486 -30.83 -10.40 6.32
CA ILE A 486 -30.09 -9.28 5.75
C ILE A 486 -28.93 -9.83 4.93
N ILE A 487 -28.82 -9.41 3.67
CA ILE A 487 -27.78 -9.85 2.76
C ILE A 487 -26.94 -8.64 2.38
N PHE A 488 -25.65 -8.69 2.67
CA PHE A 488 -24.69 -7.74 2.12
C PHE A 488 -24.09 -8.35 0.86
N ASN A 489 -24.45 -7.81 -0.31
CA ASN A 489 -23.97 -8.29 -1.59
C ASN A 489 -22.96 -7.29 -2.17
N LEU A 490 -21.67 -7.62 -2.01
CA LEU A 490 -20.55 -6.75 -2.37
C LEU A 490 -19.87 -7.18 -3.69
N ARG A 491 -20.55 -8.00 -4.51
CA ARG A 491 -19.98 -8.47 -5.78
C ARG A 491 -19.65 -7.34 -6.75
N GLY A 492 -20.42 -6.25 -6.71
CA GLY A 492 -20.19 -5.05 -7.52
C GLY A 492 -18.93 -4.25 -7.15
N MET A 493 -18.23 -4.62 -6.07
CA MET A 493 -16.92 -4.09 -5.70
C MET A 493 -15.81 -5.17 -5.72
N GLY A 494 -16.08 -6.33 -6.33
CA GLY A 494 -15.14 -7.46 -6.39
C GLY A 494 -15.02 -8.26 -5.09
N ALA A 495 -15.89 -8.02 -4.10
CA ALA A 495 -15.91 -8.76 -2.83
C ALA A 495 -17.04 -9.82 -2.79
N SER A 496 -17.00 -10.71 -1.81
CA SER A 496 -18.04 -11.73 -1.62
C SER A 496 -19.36 -11.13 -1.13
N TRP A 497 -20.36 -11.99 -0.94
CA TRP A 497 -21.64 -11.64 -0.35
C TRP A 497 -21.85 -12.47 0.92
N ARG A 498 -22.73 -12.01 1.81
CA ARG A 498 -23.08 -12.75 3.01
C ARG A 498 -24.50 -12.49 3.46
N GLU A 499 -25.19 -13.57 3.81
CA GLU A 499 -26.50 -13.58 4.43
C GLU A 499 -26.37 -13.72 5.96
N TYR A 500 -27.13 -12.90 6.68
CA TYR A 500 -27.30 -12.95 8.13
C TYR A 500 -28.74 -13.34 8.45
N ASN A 501 -28.89 -14.41 9.22
CA ASN A 501 -30.16 -14.79 9.82
C ASN A 501 -30.44 -13.86 11.01
N CYS A 502 -31.66 -13.37 11.13
CA CYS A 502 -32.06 -12.49 12.22
C CYS A 502 -32.95 -13.27 13.21
N PRO A 503 -32.36 -13.90 14.25
CA PRO A 503 -33.07 -14.85 15.09
C PRO A 503 -34.07 -14.21 16.07
N LYS A 504 -34.05 -12.87 16.19
CA LYS A 504 -34.87 -12.11 17.12
C LYS A 504 -35.62 -10.97 16.39
N PRO A 505 -36.71 -10.45 16.99
CA PRO A 505 -37.51 -9.37 16.39
C PRO A 505 -36.67 -8.15 15.98
N GLU A 506 -35.71 -7.78 16.83
CA GLU A 506 -34.74 -6.71 16.62
C GLU A 506 -33.34 -7.30 16.67
N THR A 507 -32.69 -7.42 15.51
CA THR A 507 -31.31 -7.90 15.38
C THR A 507 -30.55 -6.90 14.54
N PRO A 508 -29.51 -6.23 15.06
CA PRO A 508 -28.63 -5.47 14.23
C PRO A 508 -27.65 -6.37 13.48
N VAL A 509 -27.26 -5.92 12.31
CA VAL A 509 -26.15 -6.47 11.54
C VAL A 509 -25.20 -5.35 11.18
N THR A 510 -23.89 -5.63 11.22
CA THR A 510 -22.86 -4.62 10.95
C THR A 510 -22.00 -5.03 9.77
N LEU A 511 -21.96 -4.16 8.76
CA LEU A 511 -21.01 -4.20 7.68
C LEU A 511 -19.98 -3.08 7.90
N VAL A 512 -18.71 -3.42 7.77
CA VAL A 512 -17.65 -2.43 7.71
C VAL A 512 -16.86 -2.66 6.45
N ILE A 513 -16.56 -1.57 5.75
CA ILE A 513 -15.77 -1.59 4.52
C ILE A 513 -14.66 -0.55 4.67
N THR A 514 -13.44 -0.98 4.35
CA THR A 514 -12.28 -0.10 4.22
C THR A 514 -11.51 -0.41 2.93
N GLY A 515 -10.44 0.34 2.67
CA GLY A 515 -9.67 0.22 1.43
C GLY A 515 -10.31 0.97 0.26
N SER A 516 -9.81 0.71 -0.94
CA SER A 516 -10.16 1.38 -2.19
C SER A 516 -9.49 0.66 -3.37
N PRO A 517 -10.02 0.72 -4.61
CA PRO A 517 -9.37 0.15 -5.80
C PRO A 517 -8.03 0.81 -6.13
N ALA A 518 -7.75 1.99 -5.56
CA ALA A 518 -6.47 2.67 -5.68
C ALA A 518 -5.37 2.03 -4.80
N TYR A 519 -5.73 1.17 -3.85
CA TYR A 519 -4.79 0.43 -3.02
C TYR A 519 -4.63 -1.00 -3.55
N GLU A 520 -3.42 -1.53 -3.41
CA GLU A 520 -3.02 -2.88 -3.84
C GLU A 520 -3.96 -3.99 -3.31
N ASP A 521 -4.42 -3.86 -2.07
CA ASP A 521 -5.30 -4.83 -1.39
C ASP A 521 -6.80 -4.64 -1.70
N GLY A 522 -7.16 -3.63 -2.52
CA GLY A 522 -8.56 -3.34 -2.88
C GLY A 522 -9.43 -2.96 -1.68
N TYR A 523 -10.65 -3.51 -1.63
CA TYR A 523 -11.58 -3.34 -0.51
C TYR A 523 -11.44 -4.48 0.51
N ILE A 524 -11.46 -4.13 1.80
CA ILE A 524 -11.45 -5.07 2.92
C ILE A 524 -12.79 -4.94 3.67
N THR A 525 -13.45 -6.06 3.98
CA THR A 525 -14.83 -6.08 4.49
C THR A 525 -15.03 -7.04 5.66
N SER A 526 -16.05 -6.81 6.51
CA SER A 526 -16.38 -7.68 7.66
C SER A 526 -17.01 -9.01 7.26
N LEU A 527 -17.27 -9.24 5.97
CA LEU A 527 -18.00 -10.42 5.50
C LEU A 527 -17.16 -11.69 5.49
N VAL A 528 -15.82 -11.57 5.47
CA VAL A 528 -14.92 -12.71 5.52
C VAL A 528 -14.75 -13.15 6.96
N HIS A 529 -15.40 -14.26 7.35
CA HIS A 529 -15.03 -14.95 8.58
C HIS A 529 -13.82 -15.84 8.34
N GLY A 530 -12.77 -15.56 9.11
CA GLY A 530 -11.46 -16.22 9.08
C GLY A 530 -10.41 -15.38 9.80
N GLY A 531 -10.82 -14.66 10.85
CA GLY A 531 -10.01 -13.67 11.56
C GLY A 531 -8.99 -14.29 12.51
N ALA A 532 -8.81 -15.61 12.52
CA ALA A 532 -7.90 -16.27 13.44
C ALA A 532 -6.47 -15.71 13.29
N GLY A 533 -5.99 -15.40 12.09
CA GLY A 533 -4.71 -14.70 11.87
C GLY A 533 -4.86 -13.24 11.44
N TRP A 534 -5.86 -12.49 11.94
CA TRP A 534 -6.19 -11.18 11.36
C TRP A 534 -5.04 -10.17 11.48
N MET A 535 -4.27 -10.17 12.58
CA MET A 535 -3.16 -9.21 12.73
C MET A 535 -2.06 -9.52 11.72
N HIS A 536 -1.72 -10.80 11.53
CA HIS A 536 -0.77 -11.23 10.53
C HIS A 536 -1.24 -10.90 9.10
N ASN A 537 -2.50 -11.21 8.78
CA ASN A 537 -3.06 -11.02 7.44
C ASN A 537 -3.11 -9.55 7.01
N ILE A 538 -3.28 -8.63 7.95
CA ILE A 538 -3.25 -7.18 7.68
C ILE A 538 -1.96 -6.53 8.22
N LYS A 539 -0.89 -7.30 8.42
CA LYS A 539 0.37 -6.82 9.01
C LYS A 539 0.93 -5.63 8.24
N ASN A 540 0.92 -5.65 6.91
CA ASN A 540 1.37 -4.54 6.07
C ASN A 540 0.60 -3.23 6.32
N VAL A 541 -0.57 -3.35 6.94
CA VAL A 541 -1.49 -2.25 7.22
C VAL A 541 -1.32 -1.73 8.66
N ILE A 542 -1.23 -2.63 9.65
CA ILE A 542 -1.05 -2.28 11.07
C ILE A 542 0.42 -2.11 11.51
N ARG A 543 1.40 -2.55 10.73
CA ARG A 543 2.81 -2.68 11.18
C ARG A 543 3.39 -1.41 11.79
N ASP A 544 2.97 -0.24 11.30
CA ASP A 544 3.46 1.06 11.77
C ASP A 544 2.57 1.75 12.81
N ARG A 545 1.50 1.06 13.26
CA ARG A 545 0.63 1.52 14.34
C ARG A 545 1.17 1.08 15.68
N THR A 546 1.11 1.98 16.64
CA THR A 546 1.29 1.65 18.06
C THR A 546 0.05 0.93 18.61
N LEU A 547 0.17 0.20 19.72
CA LEU A 547 -0.95 -0.54 20.30
C LEU A 547 -2.15 0.37 20.63
N ASP A 548 -1.92 1.59 21.10
CA ASP A 548 -2.97 2.58 21.37
C ASP A 548 -3.65 3.15 20.12
N GLN A 549 -3.13 2.89 18.92
CA GLN A 549 -3.73 3.27 17.63
C GLN A 549 -4.62 2.16 17.04
N ILE A 550 -4.75 1.02 17.73
CA ILE A 550 -5.47 -0.14 17.23
C ILE A 550 -6.69 -0.42 18.09
N VAL A 551 -7.83 -0.57 17.42
CA VAL A 551 -9.06 -1.09 18.04
C VAL A 551 -9.05 -2.61 17.90
N MET A 552 -9.01 -3.31 19.04
CA MET A 552 -9.06 -4.77 19.10
C MET A 552 -10.19 -5.23 20.03
N PRO A 553 -10.91 -6.32 19.70
CA PRO A 553 -11.90 -6.91 20.56
C PRO A 553 -11.22 -7.52 21.79
N GLY A 554 -11.81 -7.21 22.93
CA GLY A 554 -11.48 -7.82 24.19
C GLY A 554 -12.61 -8.70 24.69
N SER A 555 -12.24 -9.63 25.55
CA SER A 555 -13.14 -10.48 26.30
C SER A 555 -12.99 -10.19 27.79
N HIS A 556 -14.12 -10.11 28.47
CA HIS A 556 -14.20 -9.83 29.90
C HIS A 556 -14.58 -11.12 30.66
N ASP A 557 -13.88 -11.41 31.74
CA ASP A 557 -14.00 -12.65 32.50
C ASP A 557 -13.86 -13.88 31.59
N SER A 558 -12.81 -13.87 30.78
CA SER A 558 -12.74 -14.64 29.55
C SER A 558 -12.75 -16.15 29.73
N GLY A 559 -12.30 -16.65 30.88
CA GLY A 559 -12.29 -18.09 31.20
C GLY A 559 -13.62 -18.62 31.74
N MET A 560 -14.68 -17.81 31.77
CA MET A 560 -16.02 -18.23 32.20
C MET A 560 -16.88 -18.69 31.02
N SER A 561 -16.34 -19.56 30.16
CA SER A 561 -17.10 -20.21 29.07
C SER A 561 -17.96 -21.40 29.53
N THR A 562 -17.69 -21.87 30.74
CA THR A 562 -18.37 -23.00 31.38
C THR A 562 -18.44 -22.78 32.89
N ILE A 563 -19.23 -23.59 33.59
CA ILE A 563 -19.29 -23.64 35.06
C ILE A 563 -18.80 -25.03 35.49
N THR A 564 -17.62 -25.09 36.11
CA THR A 564 -16.98 -26.37 36.46
C THR A 564 -17.43 -26.94 37.79
N GLY A 565 -18.03 -26.11 38.66
CA GLY A 565 -18.45 -26.52 40.01
C GLY A 565 -17.30 -26.80 40.98
N ALA A 566 -16.06 -26.45 40.61
CA ALA A 566 -14.91 -26.55 41.52
C ALA A 566 -15.05 -25.60 42.72
N LEU A 567 -15.66 -24.43 42.52
CA LEU A 567 -16.11 -23.56 43.59
C LEU A 567 -17.57 -23.85 43.91
N LEU A 568 -17.86 -24.34 45.12
CA LEU A 568 -19.23 -24.57 45.62
C LEU A 568 -19.83 -23.31 46.28
N ALA A 569 -19.48 -22.13 45.76
CA ALA A 569 -19.96 -20.85 46.26
C ALA A 569 -21.48 -20.74 46.09
N PHE A 570 -22.14 -20.13 47.09
CA PHE A 570 -23.58 -19.95 47.05
C PHE A 570 -23.99 -19.04 45.90
N GLY A 571 -24.99 -19.45 45.12
CA GLY A 571 -25.68 -18.57 44.17
C GLY A 571 -25.03 -18.40 42.79
N GLY A 572 -23.87 -19.01 42.50
CA GLY A 572 -23.32 -19.02 41.15
C GLY A 572 -24.06 -19.99 40.23
N THR A 573 -24.59 -19.49 39.12
CA THR A 573 -25.23 -20.29 38.07
C THR A 573 -24.76 -19.84 36.69
N TRP A 574 -25.03 -20.64 35.65
CA TRP A 574 -24.72 -20.23 34.27
C TRP A 574 -25.42 -18.91 33.89
N GLN A 575 -26.57 -18.58 34.49
CA GLN A 575 -27.28 -17.34 34.22
C GLN A 575 -26.58 -16.08 34.76
N ASN A 576 -25.81 -16.18 35.85
CA ASN A 576 -25.25 -15.01 36.53
C ASN A 576 -23.72 -15.01 36.65
N ALA A 577 -23.07 -16.14 36.38
CA ALA A 577 -21.62 -16.27 36.51
C ALA A 577 -20.94 -16.59 35.18
N GLN A 578 -21.61 -17.27 34.24
CA GLN A 578 -21.03 -17.58 32.93
C GLN A 578 -21.12 -16.36 32.01
N THR A 579 -19.97 -15.74 31.72
CA THR A 579 -19.89 -14.51 30.92
C THR A 579 -19.59 -14.79 29.44
N GLN A 580 -19.05 -15.97 29.12
CA GLN A 580 -18.69 -16.38 27.77
C GLN A 580 -19.41 -17.67 27.36
N ASN A 581 -19.58 -17.88 26.06
CA ASN A 581 -20.08 -19.15 25.49
C ASN A 581 -19.05 -19.86 24.60
N LEU A 582 -17.91 -19.20 24.38
CA LEU A 582 -16.78 -19.70 23.60
C LEU A 582 -15.62 -19.89 24.58
N ASN A 583 -14.89 -20.99 24.52
CA ASN A 583 -13.62 -21.12 25.23
C ASN A 583 -12.56 -20.15 24.67
N ILE A 584 -11.41 -20.02 25.33
CA ILE A 584 -10.36 -19.07 24.95
C ILE A 584 -9.88 -19.28 23.51
N ASN A 585 -9.69 -20.53 23.08
CA ASN A 585 -9.31 -20.84 21.69
C ASN A 585 -10.35 -20.33 20.70
N SER A 586 -11.64 -20.60 20.94
CA SER A 586 -12.72 -20.15 20.06
C SER A 586 -12.89 -18.63 20.06
N GLN A 587 -12.65 -17.96 21.20
CA GLN A 587 -12.62 -16.50 21.29
C GLN A 587 -11.47 -15.91 20.46
N LEU A 588 -10.28 -16.53 20.50
CA LEU A 588 -9.14 -16.16 19.65
C LEU A 588 -9.45 -16.34 18.16
N TRP A 589 -10.09 -17.46 17.78
CA TRP A 589 -10.55 -17.70 16.41
C TRP A 589 -11.60 -16.69 15.94
N ALA A 590 -12.49 -16.26 16.84
CA ALA A 590 -13.44 -15.19 16.59
C ALA A 590 -12.77 -13.81 16.44
N GLY A 591 -11.51 -13.67 16.90
CA GLY A 591 -10.64 -12.52 16.67
C GLY A 591 -10.26 -11.72 17.92
N ALA A 592 -10.72 -12.11 19.11
CA ALA A 592 -10.35 -11.43 20.36
C ALA A 592 -8.84 -11.51 20.60
N ARG A 593 -8.23 -10.42 21.08
CA ARG A 593 -6.79 -10.34 21.37
C ARG A 593 -6.49 -9.76 22.75
N TRP A 594 -7.51 -9.35 23.50
CA TRP A 594 -7.39 -8.86 24.85
C TRP A 594 -8.24 -9.69 25.79
N PHE A 595 -7.65 -10.34 26.78
CA PHE A 595 -8.35 -11.25 27.69
C PHE A 595 -8.17 -10.80 29.13
N VAL A 596 -9.28 -10.59 29.83
CA VAL A 596 -9.28 -10.38 31.28
C VAL A 596 -9.53 -11.73 31.94
N LEU A 597 -8.50 -12.27 32.59
CA LEU A 597 -8.51 -13.56 33.28
C LEU A 597 -8.48 -13.35 34.79
N ARG A 598 -9.48 -13.87 35.48
CA ARG A 598 -9.56 -13.84 36.95
C ARG A 598 -9.19 -15.22 37.47
N ILE A 599 -7.91 -15.43 37.80
CA ILE A 599 -7.40 -16.75 38.18
C ILE A 599 -7.20 -16.81 39.68
N ALA A 600 -7.64 -17.91 40.28
CA ALA A 600 -7.45 -18.23 41.67
C ALA A 600 -7.18 -19.72 41.88
N THR A 601 -6.55 -20.08 42.99
CA THR A 601 -6.47 -21.48 43.41
C THR A 601 -7.74 -21.89 44.14
N ILE A 602 -8.23 -23.11 43.91
CA ILE A 602 -9.36 -23.67 44.66
C ILE A 602 -8.86 -24.83 45.52
N HIS A 603 -8.86 -24.63 46.84
CA HIS A 603 -8.35 -25.57 47.82
C HIS A 603 -9.45 -26.51 48.32
N LYS A 604 -9.24 -27.80 48.12
CA LYS A 604 -10.10 -28.86 48.65
C LYS A 604 -9.85 -29.08 50.15
N PRO A 605 -10.80 -29.67 50.88
CA PRO A 605 -10.60 -30.07 52.28
C PRO A 605 -9.42 -31.03 52.48
N SER A 606 -9.01 -31.76 51.45
CA SER A 606 -7.83 -32.63 51.44
C SER A 606 -6.50 -31.87 51.47
N GLY A 607 -6.50 -30.55 51.26
CA GLY A 607 -5.30 -29.72 51.16
C GLY A 607 -4.78 -29.56 49.73
N SER A 608 -5.21 -30.38 48.77
CA SER A 608 -4.90 -30.22 47.34
C SER A 608 -5.62 -29.01 46.75
N TYR A 609 -5.00 -28.32 45.81
CA TYR A 609 -5.61 -27.21 45.06
C TYR A 609 -5.33 -27.33 43.56
N GLU A 610 -6.01 -26.49 42.78
CA GLU A 610 -5.84 -26.35 41.33
C GLU A 610 -6.23 -24.92 40.91
N PHE A 611 -5.71 -24.43 39.78
CA PHE A 611 -5.97 -23.09 39.27
C PHE A 611 -7.20 -23.04 38.35
N TYR A 612 -8.12 -22.13 38.65
CA TYR A 612 -9.36 -21.94 37.90
C TYR A 612 -9.61 -20.46 37.59
N ALA A 613 -10.24 -20.21 36.45
CA ALA A 613 -10.91 -18.95 36.19
C ALA A 613 -12.11 -18.79 37.13
N LEU A 614 -12.39 -17.56 37.58
CA LEU A 614 -13.48 -17.23 38.48
C LEU A 614 -14.28 -16.02 37.99
N HIS A 615 -15.57 -16.03 38.32
CA HIS A 615 -16.38 -14.83 38.35
C HIS A 615 -17.19 -14.82 39.64
N VAL A 616 -16.75 -13.97 40.56
CA VAL A 616 -17.31 -13.77 41.89
C VAL A 616 -17.52 -12.28 42.14
N ASN A 617 -18.42 -11.95 43.06
CA ASN A 617 -18.76 -10.57 43.38
C ASN A 617 -17.63 -9.76 44.06
N GLU A 618 -16.84 -10.42 44.90
CA GLU A 618 -15.67 -9.86 45.61
C GLU A 618 -14.87 -11.03 46.19
N GLU A 619 -13.69 -11.26 45.63
CA GLU A 619 -12.78 -12.37 45.91
C GLU A 619 -12.19 -12.34 47.33
N THR A 620 -12.14 -11.16 47.95
CA THR A 620 -11.60 -10.99 49.30
C THR A 620 -12.64 -11.23 50.40
N ASN A 621 -13.91 -11.42 50.04
CA ASN A 621 -14.97 -11.67 51.00
C ASN A 621 -14.79 -13.00 51.74
N ASN A 622 -15.34 -13.07 52.96
CA ASN A 622 -15.39 -14.34 53.71
C ASN A 622 -16.28 -15.40 53.05
N SER A 623 -17.22 -14.98 52.22
CA SER A 623 -18.14 -15.85 51.48
C SER A 623 -18.50 -15.25 50.12
N PRO A 624 -17.58 -15.31 49.15
CA PRO A 624 -17.85 -14.87 47.79
C PRO A 624 -19.01 -15.65 47.17
N VAL A 625 -19.80 -14.94 46.36
CA VAL A 625 -20.91 -15.47 45.57
C VAL A 625 -20.49 -15.44 44.11
N GLY A 626 -20.61 -16.58 43.42
CA GLY A 626 -20.19 -16.73 42.03
C GLY A 626 -19.82 -18.16 41.71
N ALA A 627 -19.01 -18.36 40.68
CA ALA A 627 -18.65 -19.71 40.22
C ALA A 627 -17.24 -19.79 39.65
N SER A 628 -16.74 -21.03 39.55
CA SER A 628 -15.52 -21.37 38.83
C SER A 628 -15.81 -21.72 37.36
N GLY A 629 -14.92 -21.26 36.49
CA GLY A 629 -14.92 -21.52 35.05
C GLY A 629 -13.85 -22.53 34.66
N GLU A 630 -13.24 -22.30 33.49
CA GLU A 630 -12.18 -23.13 32.90
C GLU A 630 -10.98 -23.30 33.83
N LYS A 631 -10.30 -24.45 33.72
CA LYS A 631 -9.00 -24.66 34.37
C LYS A 631 -7.94 -23.81 33.69
N PHE A 632 -6.98 -23.32 34.47
CA PHE A 632 -5.91 -22.51 33.89
C PHE A 632 -4.99 -23.31 32.96
N SER A 633 -4.78 -24.61 33.22
CA SER A 633 -4.05 -25.50 32.30
C SER A 633 -4.68 -25.55 30.90
N ASP A 634 -6.01 -25.64 30.85
CA ASP A 634 -6.75 -25.76 29.60
C ASP A 634 -6.66 -24.44 28.83
N ILE A 635 -6.76 -23.30 29.54
CA ILE A 635 -6.56 -21.96 28.96
C ILE A 635 -5.16 -21.82 28.34
N ILE A 636 -4.11 -22.30 29.01
CA ILE A 636 -2.73 -22.27 28.49
C ILE A 636 -2.63 -23.11 27.20
N ASP A 637 -3.15 -24.33 27.22
CA ASP A 637 -3.16 -25.22 26.06
C ASP A 637 -3.90 -24.61 24.88
N GLU A 638 -5.04 -23.96 25.14
CA GLU A 638 -5.86 -23.27 24.15
C GLU A 638 -5.13 -22.08 23.48
N ILE A 639 -4.41 -21.27 24.26
CA ILE A 639 -3.58 -20.17 23.75
C ILE A 639 -2.40 -20.70 22.93
N ASN A 640 -1.75 -21.77 23.42
CA ASN A 640 -0.63 -22.41 22.76
C ASN A 640 -1.02 -23.06 21.43
N ASP A 641 -2.17 -23.73 21.40
CA ASP A 641 -2.74 -24.31 20.19
C ASP A 641 -2.96 -23.22 19.13
N PHE A 642 -3.64 -22.13 19.51
CA PHE A 642 -3.91 -21.02 18.62
C PHE A 642 -2.63 -20.36 18.08
N THR A 643 -1.68 -20.01 18.96
CA THR A 643 -0.43 -19.34 18.55
C THR A 643 0.49 -20.24 17.73
N SER A 644 0.33 -21.57 17.81
CA SER A 644 1.02 -22.51 16.94
C SER A 644 0.44 -22.53 15.51
N GLN A 645 -0.87 -22.32 15.38
CA GLN A 645 -1.58 -22.28 14.11
C GLN A 645 -1.47 -20.91 13.42
N PHE A 646 -1.40 -19.83 14.20
CA PHE A 646 -1.38 -18.44 13.72
C PHE A 646 -0.17 -17.66 14.26
N PRO A 647 1.06 -17.91 13.75
CA PRO A 647 2.25 -17.18 14.17
C PRO A 647 2.18 -15.71 13.72
N GLY A 648 2.69 -14.81 14.58
CA GLY A 648 2.75 -13.38 14.31
C GLY A 648 1.58 -12.58 14.87
N GLU A 649 0.70 -13.21 15.65
CA GLU A 649 -0.37 -12.53 16.39
C GLU A 649 0.15 -11.91 17.70
N VAL A 650 -0.52 -10.85 18.16
CA VAL A 650 -0.25 -10.20 19.45
C VAL A 650 -1.44 -10.40 20.38
N ILE A 651 -1.23 -11.07 21.50
CA ILE A 651 -2.27 -11.42 22.49
C ILE A 651 -1.93 -10.75 23.82
N ILE A 652 -2.91 -10.10 24.45
CA ILE A 652 -2.78 -9.44 25.74
C ILE A 652 -3.61 -10.22 26.76
N LEU A 653 -2.93 -10.71 27.80
CA LEU A 653 -3.52 -11.41 28.93
C LEU A 653 -3.38 -10.55 30.18
N GLN A 654 -4.51 -10.16 30.76
CA GLN A 654 -4.55 -9.38 31.98
C GLN A 654 -5.13 -10.24 33.10
N PHE A 655 -4.30 -10.56 34.09
CA PHE A 655 -4.66 -11.40 35.22
C PHE A 655 -5.10 -10.57 36.44
N ARG A 656 -6.12 -11.06 37.15
CA ARG A 656 -6.64 -10.52 38.41
C ARG A 656 -6.87 -11.63 39.45
N TYR A 657 -7.16 -11.22 40.68
CA TYR A 657 -7.40 -12.02 41.90
C TYR A 657 -6.15 -12.61 42.53
N LEU A 658 -5.39 -13.44 41.80
CA LEU A 658 -4.10 -13.99 42.23
C LEU A 658 -4.06 -14.39 43.73
N LEU A 659 -5.10 -15.11 44.14
CA LEU A 659 -5.33 -15.59 45.51
C LEU A 659 -6.03 -16.96 45.46
N GLY A 660 -6.22 -17.58 46.62
CA GLY A 660 -6.91 -18.85 46.76
C GLY A 660 -8.26 -18.74 47.45
N LEU A 661 -9.20 -19.59 47.05
CA LEU A 661 -10.47 -19.82 47.72
C LEU A 661 -10.56 -21.29 48.16
N ARG A 662 -11.35 -21.56 49.19
CA ARG A 662 -11.70 -22.93 49.55
C ARG A 662 -12.86 -23.40 48.67
N GLU A 663 -12.89 -24.69 48.33
CA GLU A 663 -13.99 -25.32 47.58
C GLU A 663 -15.35 -24.96 48.18
N SER A 664 -15.44 -24.93 49.52
CA SER A 664 -16.53 -24.27 50.25
C SER A 664 -16.00 -22.97 50.88
N PRO A 665 -16.27 -21.79 50.26
CA PRO A 665 -15.65 -20.54 50.67
C PRO A 665 -16.46 -19.89 51.80
N ILE A 666 -16.30 -20.41 53.02
CA ILE A 666 -17.00 -19.91 54.23
C ILE A 666 -16.07 -19.15 55.19
N ILE A 667 -14.77 -19.15 54.92
CA ILE A 667 -13.73 -18.52 55.73
C ILE A 667 -12.70 -17.93 54.78
N GLY A 668 -12.81 -16.63 54.49
CA GLY A 668 -11.81 -15.76 53.84
C GLY A 668 -11.07 -16.25 52.56
N PRO A 669 -10.31 -15.36 51.92
CA PRO A 669 -9.34 -15.79 50.91
C PRO A 669 -8.13 -16.48 51.55
N ILE A 670 -7.33 -17.12 50.70
CA ILE A 670 -5.99 -17.64 50.97
C ILE A 670 -5.04 -16.78 50.15
N TYR A 671 -4.33 -15.85 50.78
CA TYR A 671 -3.32 -15.07 50.06
C TYR A 671 -2.18 -15.98 49.62
N TRP A 672 -1.70 -15.82 48.39
CA TRP A 672 -0.60 -16.63 47.86
C TRP A 672 0.72 -16.24 48.53
N ASP A 673 1.43 -17.25 49.02
CA ASP A 673 2.82 -17.17 49.46
C ASP A 673 3.78 -17.41 48.27
N ASP A 674 5.08 -17.40 48.55
CA ASP A 674 6.13 -17.59 47.53
C ASP A 674 5.94 -18.90 46.75
N ASP A 675 5.58 -19.99 47.43
CA ASP A 675 5.40 -21.31 46.83
C ASP A 675 4.25 -21.31 45.80
N LEU A 676 3.08 -20.77 46.18
CA LEU A 676 1.93 -20.68 45.27
C LEU A 676 2.18 -19.73 44.10
N LYS A 677 2.86 -18.61 44.36
CA LYS A 677 3.28 -17.65 43.33
C LYS A 677 4.23 -18.32 42.34
N ASP A 678 5.24 -19.03 42.81
CA ASP A 678 6.22 -19.71 41.96
C ASP A 678 5.57 -20.79 41.10
N GLU A 679 4.64 -21.58 41.65
CA GLU A 679 3.88 -22.56 40.87
C GLU A 679 3.02 -21.88 39.79
N PHE A 680 2.38 -20.75 40.10
CA PHE A 680 1.63 -19.97 39.11
C PHE A 680 2.56 -19.40 38.01
N PHE A 681 3.77 -18.96 38.37
CA PHE A 681 4.75 -18.46 37.42
C PHE A 681 5.27 -19.57 36.51
N ASP A 682 5.50 -20.77 37.06
CA ASP A 682 5.85 -21.94 36.27
C ASP A 682 4.76 -22.31 35.27
N LYS A 683 3.47 -22.19 35.66
CA LYS A 683 2.35 -22.32 34.73
C LYS A 683 2.36 -21.24 33.64
N LEU A 684 2.60 -19.98 33.99
CA LEU A 684 2.72 -18.90 32.99
C LEU A 684 3.85 -19.16 31.98
N LYS A 685 4.96 -19.79 32.42
CA LYS A 685 6.07 -20.16 31.52
C LYS A 685 5.70 -21.26 30.51
N GLU A 686 4.60 -21.98 30.70
CA GLU A 686 4.09 -22.93 29.71
C GLU A 686 3.44 -22.22 28.51
N ILE A 687 3.03 -20.95 28.63
CA ILE A 687 2.51 -20.13 27.52
C ILE A 687 3.66 -19.81 26.56
N LYS A 688 3.54 -20.20 25.29
CA LYS A 688 4.58 -19.98 24.26
C LYS A 688 4.53 -18.56 23.71
N ASN A 689 5.64 -18.14 23.08
CA ASN A 689 5.79 -16.83 22.42
C ASN A 689 5.53 -15.64 23.36
N ARG A 690 5.88 -15.75 24.65
CA ARG A 690 5.84 -14.61 25.58
C ARG A 690 6.76 -13.49 25.10
N CYS A 691 6.43 -12.26 25.47
CA CYS A 691 7.23 -11.10 25.09
C CYS A 691 8.15 -10.73 26.24
N GLY A 692 9.27 -11.44 26.40
CA GLY A 692 10.33 -11.05 27.32
C GLY A 692 11.19 -9.90 26.77
N ASP A 693 11.98 -9.28 27.65
CA ASP A 693 13.04 -8.32 27.31
C ASP A 693 12.61 -7.09 26.48
N LEU A 694 11.38 -6.60 26.67
CA LEU A 694 10.95 -5.31 26.11
C LEU A 694 11.59 -4.16 26.90
N GLU A 695 12.22 -3.21 26.19
CA GLU A 695 12.91 -2.04 26.79
C GLU A 695 12.01 -1.25 27.75
N HIS A 696 12.49 -1.05 28.98
CA HIS A 696 11.75 -0.41 30.08
C HIS A 696 11.54 1.11 29.92
N GLU A 697 12.26 1.77 29.01
CA GLU A 697 12.16 3.23 28.82
C GLU A 697 10.93 3.64 27.99
N ARG A 698 10.27 2.68 27.31
CA ARG A 698 9.06 2.92 26.50
C ARG A 698 7.81 2.41 27.21
N ARG A 699 6.70 3.13 27.05
CA ARG A 699 5.40 2.65 27.55
C ARG A 699 4.93 1.49 26.66
N PHE A 700 4.34 0.45 27.25
CA PHE A 700 3.92 -0.74 26.51
C PHE A 700 3.01 -0.45 25.32
N HIS A 701 2.15 0.57 25.43
CA HIS A 701 1.22 0.93 24.37
C HIS A 701 1.86 1.74 23.22
N ASP A 702 3.11 2.21 23.38
CA ASP A 702 3.87 2.91 22.34
C ASP A 702 4.62 1.95 21.41
N TYR A 703 4.63 0.65 21.69
CA TYR A 703 5.25 -0.34 20.80
C TYR A 703 4.47 -0.42 19.50
N LYS A 704 5.19 -0.27 18.38
CA LYS A 704 4.64 -0.54 17.05
C LYS A 704 4.31 -2.02 16.91
N LEU A 705 3.23 -2.36 16.22
CA LEU A 705 2.90 -3.76 15.99
C LEU A 705 3.96 -4.51 15.19
N ARG A 706 4.74 -3.87 14.31
CA ARG A 706 5.88 -4.56 13.67
C ARG A 706 6.83 -5.17 14.67
N THR A 707 7.13 -4.47 15.76
CA THR A 707 8.04 -4.94 16.81
C THR A 707 7.45 -6.18 17.45
N LEU A 708 6.21 -6.09 17.95
CA LEU A 708 5.54 -7.17 18.68
C LEU A 708 5.26 -8.39 17.79
N THR A 709 4.80 -8.18 16.55
CA THR A 709 4.52 -9.27 15.59
C THR A 709 5.81 -9.95 15.09
N ASN A 710 6.97 -9.28 15.14
CA ASN A 710 8.27 -9.86 14.78
C ASN A 710 8.98 -10.55 15.94
N MET A 711 8.50 -10.40 17.19
CA MET A 711 9.08 -11.10 18.33
C MET A 711 9.02 -12.62 18.16
N ASN A 712 9.84 -13.31 18.95
CA ASN A 712 9.91 -14.78 18.96
C ASN A 712 10.22 -15.35 17.56
N SER A 713 11.13 -14.71 16.82
CA SER A 713 11.46 -15.05 15.42
C SER A 713 10.25 -14.99 14.49
N GLY A 714 9.43 -13.93 14.60
CA GLY A 714 8.23 -13.75 13.80
C GLY A 714 7.01 -14.56 14.23
N LYS A 715 7.08 -15.24 15.38
CA LYS A 715 5.95 -16.01 15.94
C LYS A 715 4.94 -15.15 16.70
N GLY A 716 5.22 -13.86 16.84
CA GLY A 716 4.33 -12.92 17.53
C GLY A 716 4.64 -12.83 19.01
N CYS A 717 3.67 -12.35 19.78
CA CYS A 717 3.91 -11.83 21.12
C CYS A 717 2.68 -12.03 22.03
N VAL A 718 2.83 -12.81 23.10
CA VAL A 718 1.87 -12.90 24.21
C VAL A 718 2.35 -12.04 25.38
N LEU A 719 1.66 -10.92 25.61
CA LEU A 719 1.91 -9.98 26.69
C LEU A 719 1.10 -10.38 27.94
N ILE A 720 1.78 -10.54 29.07
CA ILE A 720 1.17 -10.98 30.33
C ILE A 720 1.28 -9.86 31.35
N PHE A 721 0.14 -9.46 31.91
CA PHE A 721 0.04 -8.39 32.90
C PHE A 721 -0.65 -8.89 34.16
N LEU A 722 0.02 -8.79 35.31
CA LEU A 722 -0.47 -9.27 36.60
C LEU A 722 -0.93 -8.11 37.50
N ASP A 723 -2.13 -8.25 38.07
CA ASP A 723 -2.60 -7.42 39.18
C ASP A 723 -2.15 -8.04 40.52
N THR A 724 -1.01 -7.59 41.04
CA THR A 724 -0.34 -8.19 42.21
C THR A 724 -0.89 -7.70 43.55
N GLN A 725 -1.97 -6.92 43.57
CA GLN A 725 -2.51 -6.27 44.77
C GLN A 725 -2.95 -7.22 45.89
N HIS A 726 -3.12 -8.52 45.59
CA HIS A 726 -3.58 -9.55 46.53
C HIS A 726 -2.57 -10.69 46.72
N MET A 727 -1.33 -10.53 46.29
CA MET A 727 -0.25 -11.42 46.74
C MET A 727 0.05 -11.15 48.24
N ASP A 728 0.57 -12.15 48.99
CA ASP A 728 0.96 -11.92 50.39
C ASP A 728 1.89 -10.68 50.45
N GLN A 729 1.60 -9.76 51.36
CA GLN A 729 2.37 -8.53 51.57
C GLN A 729 3.84 -8.79 51.99
N LYS A 730 4.18 -10.05 52.27
CA LYS A 730 5.55 -10.51 52.56
C LYS A 730 6.37 -10.86 51.31
N ILE A 731 5.74 -10.90 50.13
CA ILE A 731 6.46 -11.09 48.87
C ILE A 731 7.03 -9.74 48.47
N GLU A 732 8.36 -9.64 48.41
CA GLU A 732 9.06 -8.43 48.02
C GLU A 732 8.58 -7.94 46.66
N GLU A 733 8.49 -6.62 46.50
CA GLU A 733 7.88 -6.03 45.31
C GLU A 733 8.54 -6.58 44.03
N GLU A 734 9.86 -6.63 43.96
CA GLU A 734 10.64 -7.15 42.83
C GLU A 734 10.34 -8.61 42.45
N ASP A 735 9.89 -9.44 43.40
CA ASP A 735 9.61 -10.86 43.20
C ASP A 735 8.15 -11.15 42.79
N GLN A 736 7.28 -10.13 42.81
CA GLN A 736 5.87 -10.23 42.42
C GLN A 736 5.64 -10.32 40.90
N ILE A 737 6.69 -10.12 40.09
CA ILE A 737 6.67 -10.17 38.63
C ILE A 737 7.97 -10.79 38.11
N TRP A 738 8.05 -11.05 36.80
CA TRP A 738 9.30 -11.49 36.17
C TRP A 738 9.40 -10.94 34.75
N GLU A 739 9.84 -9.68 34.64
CA GLU A 739 9.82 -8.93 33.38
C GLU A 739 10.70 -9.58 32.31
N LYS A 740 11.85 -10.14 32.68
CA LYS A 740 12.75 -10.89 31.77
C LYS A 740 12.06 -12.09 31.12
N GLU A 741 11.08 -12.70 31.80
CA GLU A 741 10.30 -13.82 31.27
C GLU A 741 8.99 -13.37 30.58
N GLY A 742 8.79 -12.05 30.44
CA GLY A 742 7.61 -11.45 29.81
C GLY A 742 6.39 -11.36 30.72
N ILE A 743 6.59 -11.35 32.04
CA ILE A 743 5.53 -11.22 33.06
C ILE A 743 5.64 -9.84 33.70
N TYR A 744 4.68 -8.97 33.39
CA TYR A 744 4.73 -7.55 33.75
C TYR A 744 3.65 -7.20 34.78
N ARG A 745 3.81 -6.05 35.45
CA ARG A 745 2.71 -5.49 36.26
C ARG A 745 1.60 -4.93 35.40
N LYS A 746 0.37 -5.04 35.87
CA LYS A 746 -0.82 -4.43 35.24
C LYS A 746 -0.67 -2.95 34.91
N ASN A 747 0.03 -2.18 35.74
CA ASN A 747 0.24 -0.74 35.53
C ASN A 747 1.36 -0.40 34.54
N ALA A 748 2.10 -1.38 34.03
CA ALA A 748 3.10 -1.17 32.97
C ALA A 748 2.46 -0.68 31.66
N MET A 749 1.16 -0.96 31.47
CA MET A 749 0.34 -0.39 30.40
C MET A 749 -0.67 0.59 30.99
N SER A 750 -0.69 1.82 30.47
CA SER A 750 -1.73 2.80 30.79
C SER A 750 -3.06 2.34 30.22
N ILE A 751 -3.94 1.88 31.09
CA ILE A 751 -5.28 1.40 30.75
C ILE A 751 -6.30 2.26 31.46
N ARG A 752 -7.28 2.73 30.71
CA ARG A 752 -8.45 3.44 31.21
C ARG A 752 -9.67 2.57 31.02
N ASP A 753 -10.29 2.29 32.14
CA ASP A 753 -11.42 1.39 32.22
C ASP A 753 -12.58 2.12 32.90
N SER A 754 -13.80 1.95 32.39
CA SER A 754 -14.99 2.63 32.90
C SER A 754 -16.16 1.67 32.88
N TRP A 755 -16.80 1.55 34.04
CA TRP A 755 -17.83 0.56 34.33
C TRP A 755 -19.18 1.26 34.31
N PRO A 756 -19.92 1.26 33.17
CA PRO A 756 -21.14 2.05 33.03
C PRO A 756 -22.20 1.68 34.07
N ASN A 757 -22.37 0.39 34.39
CA ASN A 757 -23.42 -0.08 35.33
C ASN A 757 -24.84 0.43 34.99
N LEU A 758 -25.17 0.50 33.70
CA LEU A 758 -26.45 0.98 33.19
C LEU A 758 -27.25 -0.17 32.57
N LEU A 759 -28.58 -0.05 32.61
CA LEU A 759 -29.52 -1.07 32.14
C LEU A 759 -30.13 -0.76 30.76
N ASP A 760 -29.46 0.08 29.97
CA ASP A 760 -29.95 0.53 28.66
C ASP A 760 -28.78 0.79 27.69
N THR A 761 -28.90 0.31 26.44
CA THR A 761 -27.83 0.43 25.43
C THR A 761 -27.45 1.87 25.11
N LYS A 762 -28.42 2.79 25.03
CA LYS A 762 -28.14 4.20 24.72
C LYS A 762 -27.37 4.83 25.87
N ALA A 763 -27.82 4.63 27.10
CA ALA A 763 -27.16 5.16 28.28
C ALA A 763 -25.71 4.66 28.43
N ILE A 764 -25.46 3.36 28.14
CA ILE A 764 -24.11 2.78 28.13
C ILE A 764 -23.20 3.42 27.08
N ALA A 765 -23.71 3.56 25.84
CA ALA A 765 -22.94 4.14 24.75
C ALA A 765 -22.60 5.61 25.02
N GLU A 766 -23.58 6.40 25.49
CA GLU A 766 -23.40 7.80 25.87
C GLU A 766 -22.38 7.96 27.00
N TYR A 767 -22.49 7.16 28.05
CA TYR A 767 -21.52 7.15 29.16
C TYR A 767 -20.11 6.84 28.67
N THR A 768 -19.96 5.81 27.84
CA THR A 768 -18.65 5.37 27.33
C THR A 768 -18.01 6.47 26.47
N ILE A 769 -18.79 7.08 25.57
CA ILE A 769 -18.33 8.19 24.73
C ILE A 769 -17.93 9.41 25.57
N GLU A 770 -18.70 9.74 26.61
CA GLU A 770 -18.38 10.83 27.53
C GLU A 770 -17.06 10.58 28.24
N LYS A 771 -16.86 9.36 28.76
CA LYS A 771 -15.61 8.96 29.43
C LYS A 771 -14.39 9.01 28.50
N TRP A 772 -14.55 8.71 27.21
CA TRP A 772 -13.50 8.88 26.22
C TRP A 772 -13.21 10.36 25.91
N LYS A 773 -14.23 11.22 25.89
CA LYS A 773 -14.07 12.67 25.64
C LYS A 773 -13.38 13.40 26.79
N GLU A 774 -13.61 12.98 28.03
CA GLU A 774 -13.00 13.59 29.22
C GLU A 774 -11.47 13.51 29.22
N ASN A 775 -10.88 12.60 28.44
CA ASN A 775 -9.49 12.22 28.64
C ASN A 775 -8.77 11.89 27.33
N THR A 776 -8.12 12.89 26.74
CA THR A 776 -7.49 12.82 25.40
C THR A 776 -6.00 12.41 25.41
N ASP A 777 -5.43 12.14 26.59
CA ASP A 777 -4.03 11.67 26.70
C ASP A 777 -3.83 10.27 26.10
N SER A 778 -2.61 9.98 25.66
CA SER A 778 -2.20 8.66 25.13
C SER A 778 -2.36 7.53 26.15
N GLY A 779 -2.99 6.42 25.75
CA GLY A 779 -3.22 5.23 26.56
C GLY A 779 -4.29 4.33 25.94
N MET A 780 -4.46 3.12 26.48
CA MET A 780 -5.50 2.19 26.03
C MET A 780 -6.83 2.51 26.72
N HIS A 781 -7.90 2.63 25.94
CA HIS A 781 -9.26 2.84 26.44
C HIS A 781 -10.09 1.58 26.25
N ILE A 782 -10.72 1.11 27.31
CA ILE A 782 -11.62 -0.04 27.25
C ILE A 782 -13.05 0.45 26.97
N ALA A 783 -13.65 -0.06 25.90
CA ALA A 783 -15.08 0.06 25.61
C ALA A 783 -15.81 -1.07 26.34
N GLN A 784 -16.39 -0.79 27.51
CA GLN A 784 -17.18 -1.80 28.20
C GLN A 784 -18.64 -1.70 27.81
N TRP A 785 -19.17 -2.81 27.29
CA TRP A 785 -20.56 -2.85 26.86
C TRP A 785 -21.54 -3.21 27.98
N LEU A 786 -21.12 -3.80 29.11
CA LEU A 786 -22.02 -4.22 30.20
C LEU A 786 -21.28 -4.44 31.52
N THR A 787 -21.81 -3.90 32.63
CA THR A 787 -21.34 -4.28 33.97
C THR A 787 -22.46 -4.31 35.00
N THR A 788 -22.49 -5.41 35.77
CA THR A 788 -23.33 -5.77 36.93
C THR A 788 -24.83 -5.48 36.86
N LEU A 789 -25.58 -6.54 36.56
CA LEU A 789 -27.00 -6.62 36.86
C LEU A 789 -27.19 -6.87 38.38
N PRO A 790 -28.15 -6.20 39.05
CA PRO A 790 -28.52 -6.58 40.42
C PRO A 790 -29.01 -8.03 40.46
N ILE A 791 -28.86 -8.72 41.60
CA ILE A 791 -29.15 -10.16 41.80
C ILE A 791 -30.54 -10.60 41.27
N ILE A 792 -31.48 -9.67 41.14
CA ILE A 792 -32.78 -9.89 40.50
C ILE A 792 -32.82 -9.12 39.18
N VAL A 793 -32.61 -9.84 38.09
CA VAL A 793 -32.79 -9.32 36.73
C VAL A 793 -33.66 -10.23 35.89
N LYS A 794 -34.38 -9.61 34.96
CA LYS A 794 -35.24 -10.27 33.99
C LYS A 794 -34.46 -11.13 32.98
N TYR A 795 -33.15 -10.87 32.79
CA TYR A 795 -32.29 -11.50 31.78
C TYR A 795 -30.98 -11.99 32.40
N SER A 796 -30.47 -13.14 31.95
CA SER A 796 -29.15 -13.66 32.33
C SER A 796 -28.00 -12.82 31.76
N ILE A 797 -26.84 -12.80 32.44
CA ILE A 797 -25.63 -12.14 31.92
C ILE A 797 -25.29 -12.67 30.53
N MET A 798 -25.42 -13.97 30.32
CA MET A 798 -25.25 -14.60 29.01
C MET A 798 -26.22 -14.05 27.95
N GLN A 799 -27.51 -13.87 28.26
CA GLN A 799 -28.48 -13.28 27.32
C GLN A 799 -28.14 -11.82 26.97
N ILE A 800 -27.53 -11.07 27.90
CA ILE A 800 -27.15 -9.67 27.65
C ILE A 800 -25.79 -9.59 26.92
N ALA A 801 -24.82 -10.41 27.31
CA ALA A 801 -23.51 -10.49 26.67
C ALA A 801 -23.61 -11.03 25.23
N ILE A 802 -24.57 -11.91 24.95
CA ILE A 802 -24.84 -12.49 23.62
C ILE A 802 -26.04 -11.79 22.98
N LEU A 803 -26.33 -10.52 23.34
CA LEU A 803 -27.43 -9.82 22.68
C LEU A 803 -27.24 -9.85 21.16
N PRO A 804 -28.34 -9.91 20.39
CA PRO A 804 -28.30 -9.67 18.95
C PRO A 804 -27.63 -8.34 18.60
N THR A 805 -27.59 -7.39 19.56
CA THR A 805 -26.92 -6.09 19.48
C THR A 805 -25.44 -6.07 19.79
N ASN A 806 -24.83 -7.21 20.11
CA ASN A 806 -23.39 -7.26 20.33
C ASN A 806 -22.69 -7.24 18.96
N PRO A 807 -21.92 -6.19 18.63
CA PRO A 807 -21.09 -6.17 17.44
C PRO A 807 -19.90 -7.12 17.67
N ALA A 808 -20.11 -8.42 17.49
CA ALA A 808 -19.01 -9.35 17.29
C ALA A 808 -18.32 -9.09 15.94
#